data_AF-A0A136PQY3-F1
#
_entry.id   AF-A0A136PQY3-F1
#
_cell.length_a   1.000
_cell.length_b   1.000
_cell.length_c   1.000
_cell.angle_alpha   90.00
_cell.angle_beta   90.00
_cell.angle_gamma   90.00
#
_symmetry.space_group_name_H-M   'P 1'
#
loop_
_entity.id
_entity.type
_entity.pdbx_description
1 polymer ?
#
loop_
_entity_poly.entity_id
_entity_poly.type
_entity_poly.pdbx_seq_one_letter_code
_entity_poly.pdbx_strand_id
1 'polypeptide(L)'
;MGRPTRGPVWAAELWLRQRRIRWRTRRERQEERRARRVTDDRADRKPRWQDRSWLRTGVLVLAGLLIVWLLYSLALAVWQDEPARFRPSRWCSRNTPGGYYCSQVFDFVKGPLGLALTVAVFLLGRYLWVSRWYRRQARDDRRVSIPTAEHDVRNILVVGRDELCGLLVRRLCDPTNRRPLLLVGGIGTGKTTTLVRLAEKLMNTRVVPIGIQLRDVTSPGEFDFRALARRRFQDSIDTQLHSDGEADKIWRQLWRENRIVVLADGLEEALADTAQPCDRDSVLREAVRKARRDRLPLVIASRPDDPLRGLEAIMLQVEPLSEGAALEYVQVQSRRTDTAHRWDQIISLVKGADVADSPFYLRVIGQLYEVNRLDRVAADAGRAAVRRSLLDEWYDALVDGDLYEDYGLPATERRDALEVLSALACIGLRNNRLVVKTHELAGTRDTPDAGRRRILAVLREHLTKLSADNPQDLGLAATTGGALNIVSKQRDGVRFQHGVVQAYLGSRFLAAALRDPGFLDHAFRCGNGPGRELLAALTLHCSGRRAAGTGRRRDHPARPSLADRFRTRRPGQPQELLRRLRTEAVRTHNRTRALEIFAAALEMDAATGHTCHRSLAEAVSRAWSRYQGDGSVTDRPLEDAKIALIHRFGDAARRVGPRAPHPPQYRLLFDMMATETSYLARLNAARELGGGGDATVHALRDLLGGPSDAGPAGDERQRGRLRQVLAWTAPALFLFAEEEHQLFVDGVRRPGTSVTRDAGSNLRRWVDHLGSTRKAEARTWELDLAQGFRLAANCRAYPRHRSYLVEEAELALRHSHFWYSHLVLIQALTLLALPRDPAENLRARGHGSDPRGLVTYWLSIAGSGTDAPTPDSESPHPLVREVADQCVAALIDRHPERHCWMDEHEIVGRVGSVSPQPEIRGLEDSWLPASHGWAVLEPRAQRLLADVMLLLNLAYQGRDDAERARRLTRSSRRDLPPCLTIDRGAMRVNLSRRQAHDVQPGSTCIDDCPFRLCPLPPRGDELPYQMDEAFCAHQADLVGRWYQFSLRAGWQFVDRDDLRAFWQDMSERMLPAWRK
;
A
#
# COMPACT_ATOMS: atom_id res chain seq x y z
N MET A 1 44.49 51.22 -12.42
CA MET A 1 44.00 49.97 -13.03
C MET A 1 45.13 48.94 -13.02
N GLY A 2 45.10 47.97 -12.10
CA GLY A 2 46.01 46.82 -12.12
C GLY A 2 45.17 45.55 -12.04
N ARG A 3 45.08 44.78 -13.13
CA ARG A 3 44.48 43.44 -13.09
C ARG A 3 45.43 42.53 -12.29
N PRO A 4 44.99 41.88 -11.20
CA PRO A 4 45.83 40.88 -10.56
C PRO A 4 46.02 39.72 -11.53
N THR A 5 47.24 39.57 -12.04
CA THR A 5 47.68 38.39 -12.81
C THR A 5 47.67 37.19 -11.89
N ARG A 6 46.63 36.35 -12.00
CA ARG A 6 46.55 35.06 -11.31
C ARG A 6 47.72 34.19 -11.79
N GLY A 7 48.66 33.88 -10.88
CA GLY A 7 49.90 33.17 -11.20
C GLY A 7 49.72 31.69 -11.59
N PRO A 8 50.80 31.02 -12.04
CA PRO A 8 50.77 29.63 -12.54
C PRO A 8 50.29 28.59 -11.50
N VAL A 9 50.43 28.89 -10.20
CA VAL A 9 49.94 28.04 -9.10
C VAL A 9 48.41 27.93 -9.11
N TRP A 10 47.70 29.04 -9.37
CA TRP A 10 46.24 29.06 -9.46
C TRP A 10 45.73 28.26 -10.66
N ALA A 11 46.44 28.35 -11.80
CA ALA A 11 46.13 27.55 -12.99
C ALA A 11 46.37 26.04 -12.76
N ALA A 12 47.45 25.68 -12.05
CA ALA A 12 47.74 24.29 -11.67
C ALA A 12 46.72 23.73 -10.68
N GLU A 13 46.29 24.51 -9.69
CA GLU A 13 45.23 24.12 -8.75
C GLU A 13 43.89 23.92 -9.45
N LEU A 14 43.49 24.84 -10.33
CA LEU A 14 42.29 24.69 -11.15
C LEU A 14 42.36 23.45 -12.04
N TRP A 15 43.51 23.20 -12.67
CA TRP A 15 43.72 22.03 -13.49
C TRP A 15 43.64 20.72 -12.68
N LEU A 16 44.24 20.67 -11.49
CA LEU A 16 44.14 19.53 -10.58
C LEU A 16 42.71 19.32 -10.07
N ARG A 17 41.99 20.40 -9.74
CA ARG A 17 40.58 20.35 -9.29
C ARG A 17 39.69 19.83 -10.43
N GLN A 18 39.85 20.34 -11.65
CA GLN A 18 39.15 19.85 -12.84
C GLN A 18 39.49 18.39 -13.16
N ARG A 19 40.76 17.97 -13.00
CA ARG A 19 41.18 16.58 -13.22
C ARG A 19 40.60 15.62 -12.18
N ARG A 20 40.54 16.03 -10.90
CA ARG A 20 39.87 15.27 -9.83
C ARG A 20 38.38 15.12 -10.12
N ILE A 21 37.70 16.19 -10.55
CA ILE A 21 36.30 16.16 -10.96
C ILE A 21 36.10 15.20 -12.15
N ARG A 22 36.93 15.27 -13.19
CA ARG A 22 36.87 14.34 -14.35
C ARG A 22 37.12 12.89 -13.96
N TRP A 23 38.04 12.61 -13.05
CA TRP A 23 38.30 11.24 -12.60
C TRP A 23 37.16 10.70 -11.74
N ARG A 24 36.63 11.54 -10.83
CA ARG A 24 35.47 11.21 -9.99
C ARG A 24 34.21 10.93 -10.81
N THR A 25 33.87 11.81 -11.76
CA THR A 25 32.71 11.61 -12.65
C THR A 25 32.84 10.35 -13.51
N ARG A 26 34.06 9.97 -13.93
CA ARG A 26 34.30 8.66 -14.60
C ARG A 26 34.00 7.48 -13.68
N ARG A 27 34.43 7.53 -12.42
CA ARG A 27 34.14 6.48 -11.43
C ARG A 27 32.64 6.40 -11.13
N GLU A 28 31.97 7.53 -10.96
CA GLU A 28 30.51 7.59 -10.76
C GLU A 28 29.74 6.98 -11.92
N ARG A 29 30.16 7.19 -13.18
CA ARG A 29 29.55 6.51 -14.33
C ARG A 29 29.78 5.00 -14.33
N GLN A 30 30.94 4.54 -13.85
CA GLN A 30 31.16 3.11 -13.68
C GLN A 30 30.30 2.54 -12.54
N GLU A 31 30.15 3.29 -11.46
CA GLU A 31 29.24 2.98 -10.34
C GLU A 31 27.78 2.94 -10.80
N GLU A 32 27.30 3.93 -11.57
CA GLU A 32 25.98 3.95 -12.21
C GLU A 32 25.77 2.70 -13.06
N ARG A 33 26.68 2.39 -13.99
CA ARG A 33 26.54 1.22 -14.86
C ARG A 33 26.50 -0.09 -14.08
N ARG A 34 27.29 -0.19 -12.99
CA ARG A 34 27.26 -1.36 -12.10
C ARG A 34 25.99 -1.39 -11.27
N ALA A 35 25.56 -0.25 -10.74
CA ALA A 35 24.36 -0.10 -9.93
C ALA A 35 23.15 -0.48 -10.77
N ARG A 36 22.97 0.07 -11.97
CA ARG A 36 21.88 -0.27 -12.91
C ARG A 36 21.81 -1.78 -13.20
N ARG A 37 22.96 -2.43 -13.45
CA ARG A 37 23.02 -3.90 -13.61
C ARG A 37 22.58 -4.64 -12.33
N VAL A 38 23.03 -4.18 -11.17
CA VAL A 38 22.72 -4.81 -9.88
C VAL A 38 21.29 -4.50 -9.40
N THR A 39 20.72 -3.36 -9.77
CA THR A 39 19.36 -2.97 -9.41
C THR A 39 18.33 -3.80 -10.15
N ASP A 40 18.60 -4.16 -11.41
CA ASP A 40 17.81 -5.12 -12.18
C ASP A 40 17.92 -6.54 -11.56
N ASP A 41 19.12 -6.95 -11.13
CA ASP A 41 19.35 -8.24 -10.45
C ASP A 41 18.80 -8.29 -9.00
N ARG A 42 18.62 -7.16 -8.32
CA ARG A 42 18.17 -7.10 -6.91
C ARG A 42 16.72 -7.57 -6.74
N ALA A 43 15.91 -7.54 -7.80
CA ALA A 43 14.58 -8.17 -7.83
C ALA A 43 14.63 -9.65 -7.43
N ASP A 44 15.80 -10.30 -7.55
CA ASP A 44 15.97 -11.74 -7.40
C ASP A 44 16.80 -12.18 -6.18
N ARG A 45 17.14 -11.27 -5.25
CA ARG A 45 17.85 -11.66 -4.02
C ARG A 45 16.95 -12.49 -3.10
N LYS A 46 17.13 -13.81 -3.19
CA LYS A 46 16.44 -14.80 -2.35
C LYS A 46 16.68 -14.50 -0.87
N PRO A 47 15.62 -14.22 -0.07
CA PRO A 47 15.77 -14.14 1.38
C PRO A 47 16.28 -15.51 1.83
N ARG A 48 17.47 -15.55 2.47
CA ARG A 48 17.90 -16.80 3.09
C ARG A 48 16.91 -17.07 4.24
N TRP A 49 16.52 -18.31 4.42
CA TRP A 49 15.65 -18.71 5.52
C TRP A 49 16.54 -19.32 6.61
N GLN A 50 16.29 -19.01 7.88
CA GLN A 50 17.01 -19.65 8.99
C GLN A 50 16.41 -21.05 9.22
N ASP A 51 16.77 -21.98 8.32
CA ASP A 51 16.48 -23.39 8.51
C ASP A 51 17.48 -23.99 9.48
N ARG A 52 17.05 -25.00 10.22
CA ARG A 52 17.97 -25.87 10.97
C ARG A 52 18.43 -26.99 10.03
N SER A 53 18.96 -26.63 8.87
CA SER A 53 19.44 -27.58 7.86
C SER A 53 20.48 -28.54 8.42
N TRP A 54 21.24 -28.13 9.45
CA TRP A 54 22.16 -29.00 10.18
C TRP A 54 21.48 -30.22 10.83
N LEU A 55 20.23 -30.08 11.31
CA LEU A 55 19.44 -31.21 11.82
C LEU A 55 19.13 -32.18 10.69
N ARG A 56 18.76 -31.65 9.52
CA ARG A 56 18.50 -32.47 8.34
C ARG A 56 19.76 -33.14 7.83
N THR A 57 20.88 -32.44 7.71
CA THR A 57 22.15 -33.05 7.30
C THR A 57 22.62 -34.06 8.33
N GLY A 58 22.49 -33.79 9.63
CA GLY A 58 22.82 -34.76 10.68
C GLY A 58 21.95 -36.02 10.60
N VAL A 59 20.65 -35.86 10.39
CA VAL A 59 19.73 -36.98 10.17
C VAL A 59 20.04 -37.75 8.89
N LEU A 60 20.31 -37.06 7.78
CA LEU A 60 20.67 -37.69 6.49
C LEU A 60 22.02 -38.40 6.54
N VAL A 61 23.00 -37.82 7.24
CA VAL A 61 24.33 -38.43 7.45
C VAL A 61 24.19 -39.65 8.34
N LEU A 62 23.43 -39.57 9.44
CA LEU A 62 23.16 -40.72 10.30
C LEU A 62 22.45 -41.83 9.53
N ALA A 63 21.39 -41.50 8.77
CA ALA A 63 20.67 -42.46 7.95
C ALA A 63 21.55 -43.06 6.83
N GLY A 64 22.41 -42.24 6.21
CA GLY A 64 23.39 -42.69 5.22
C GLY A 64 24.43 -43.62 5.83
N LEU A 65 24.97 -43.29 7.01
CA LEU A 65 25.88 -44.16 7.77
C LEU A 65 25.21 -45.49 8.14
N LEU A 66 23.95 -45.47 8.54
CA LEU A 66 23.16 -46.68 8.84
C LEU A 66 22.95 -47.54 7.59
N ILE A 67 22.69 -46.93 6.43
CA ILE A 67 22.57 -47.64 5.15
C ILE A 67 23.91 -48.23 4.72
N VAL A 68 25.00 -47.47 4.80
CA VAL A 68 26.35 -47.96 4.49
C VAL A 68 26.72 -49.12 5.42
N TRP A 69 26.41 -49.00 6.71
CA TRP A 69 26.63 -50.06 7.68
C TRP A 69 25.78 -51.31 7.41
N LEU A 70 24.53 -51.14 6.96
CA LEU A 70 23.65 -52.23 6.55
C LEU A 70 24.12 -52.91 5.25
N LEU A 71 24.58 -52.14 4.26
CA LEU A 71 25.16 -52.69 3.04
C LEU A 71 26.48 -53.41 3.33
N TYR A 72 27.29 -52.89 4.25
CA TYR A 72 28.51 -53.52 4.72
C TYR A 72 28.24 -54.85 5.45
N SER A 73 27.24 -54.87 6.35
CA SER A 73 26.86 -56.10 7.05
C SER A 73 26.24 -57.14 6.12
N LEU A 74 25.47 -56.71 5.12
CA LEU A 74 24.94 -57.58 4.06
C LEU A 74 26.05 -58.13 3.16
N ALA A 75 27.02 -57.29 2.77
CA ALA A 75 28.17 -57.71 1.96
C ALA A 75 29.03 -58.74 2.70
N LEU A 76 29.27 -58.55 4.01
CA LEU A 76 29.95 -59.52 4.86
C LEU A 76 29.17 -60.85 5.02
N ALA A 77 27.83 -60.81 4.94
CA ALA A 77 27.01 -62.02 5.02
C ALA A 77 26.97 -62.81 3.69
N VAL A 78 27.16 -62.15 2.55
CA VAL A 78 27.07 -62.75 1.21
C VAL A 78 28.45 -63.16 0.66
N TRP A 79 29.49 -62.37 0.90
CA TRP A 79 30.87 -62.73 0.52
C TRP A 79 31.52 -63.50 1.68
N GLN A 80 31.61 -64.82 1.55
CA GLN A 80 32.30 -65.71 2.51
C GLN A 80 33.84 -65.51 2.56
N ASP A 81 34.40 -64.51 1.88
CA ASP A 81 35.83 -64.17 1.88
C ASP A 81 36.07 -62.80 2.55
N GLU A 82 36.71 -62.82 3.72
CA GLU A 82 37.03 -61.60 4.49
C GLU A 82 38.26 -60.86 3.94
N PRO A 83 38.19 -59.53 3.70
CA PRO A 83 39.35 -58.73 3.31
C PRO A 83 40.42 -58.72 4.41
N ALA A 84 41.67 -59.00 4.05
CA ALA A 84 42.79 -59.34 4.94
C ALA A 84 43.13 -58.33 6.07
N ARG A 85 42.56 -57.12 6.08
CA ARG A 85 42.86 -56.07 7.08
C ARG A 85 41.94 -56.07 8.31
N PHE A 86 40.77 -56.72 8.27
CA PHE A 86 39.87 -56.84 9.42
C PHE A 86 39.19 -58.22 9.40
N ARG A 87 39.76 -59.19 10.13
CA ARG A 87 39.21 -60.55 10.25
C ARG A 87 38.58 -60.80 11.64
N PRO A 88 37.31 -60.41 11.87
CA PRO A 88 36.62 -60.69 13.13
C PRO A 88 36.43 -62.19 13.40
N SER A 89 36.42 -63.03 12.36
CA SER A 89 36.39 -64.50 12.46
C SER A 89 37.52 -65.10 13.31
N ARG A 90 38.75 -64.55 13.22
CA ARG A 90 39.91 -65.00 14.03
C ARG A 90 39.82 -64.59 15.50
N TRP A 91 39.00 -63.58 15.83
CA TRP A 91 38.73 -63.19 17.21
C TRP A 91 37.72 -64.16 17.86
N CYS A 92 36.76 -64.68 17.09
CA CYS A 92 35.80 -65.68 17.58
C CYS A 92 36.35 -67.12 17.62
N SER A 93 37.49 -67.42 16.98
CA SER A 93 38.07 -68.78 16.92
C SER A 93 39.16 -69.07 17.97
N ARG A 94 39.54 -68.12 18.84
CA ARG A 94 40.79 -68.26 19.62
C ARG A 94 40.67 -68.34 21.14
N ASN A 95 39.47 -68.50 21.71
CA ASN A 95 39.24 -69.19 22.99
C ASN A 95 37.74 -69.07 23.38
N THR A 96 37.13 -70.17 23.79
CA THR A 96 35.84 -70.17 24.49
C THR A 96 36.00 -69.44 25.84
N PRO A 97 35.05 -68.58 26.25
CA PRO A 97 33.66 -68.52 25.83
C PRO A 97 33.33 -67.37 24.86
N GLY A 98 34.15 -67.08 23.83
CA GLY A 98 33.84 -66.02 22.84
C GLY A 98 32.73 -66.35 21.82
N GLY A 99 32.49 -67.63 21.51
CA GLY A 99 31.54 -68.05 20.47
C GLY A 99 30.06 -67.79 20.79
N TYR A 100 29.68 -67.88 22.07
CA TYR A 100 28.30 -67.60 22.52
C TYR A 100 28.00 -66.09 22.52
N TYR A 101 28.99 -65.24 22.80
CA TYR A 101 28.86 -63.78 22.69
C TYR A 101 28.87 -63.30 21.23
N CYS A 102 29.53 -64.02 20.31
CA CYS A 102 29.63 -63.64 18.90
C CYS A 102 28.27 -63.78 18.15
N SER A 103 27.49 -64.83 18.44
CA SER A 103 26.12 -64.96 17.93
C SER A 103 25.13 -64.02 18.61
N GLN A 104 25.25 -63.82 19.93
CA GLN A 104 24.43 -62.84 20.66
C GLN A 104 24.67 -61.41 20.16
N VAL A 105 25.91 -61.03 19.83
CA VAL A 105 26.20 -59.70 19.25
C VAL A 105 25.62 -59.61 17.84
N PHE A 106 25.70 -60.65 17.01
CA PHE A 106 25.09 -60.66 15.68
C PHE A 106 23.56 -60.54 15.73
N ASP A 107 22.89 -61.24 16.65
CA ASP A 107 21.43 -61.19 16.81
C ASP A 107 20.96 -59.92 17.54
N PHE A 108 21.75 -59.39 18.48
CA PHE A 108 21.54 -58.10 19.11
C PHE A 108 21.73 -56.94 18.13
N VAL A 109 22.54 -57.10 17.08
CA VAL A 109 22.80 -56.09 16.04
C VAL A 109 21.72 -56.10 14.93
N LYS A 110 21.07 -57.25 14.65
CA LYS A 110 19.97 -57.34 13.66
C LYS A 110 18.73 -56.52 14.03
N GLY A 111 18.33 -56.54 15.30
CA GLY A 111 17.19 -55.75 15.82
C GLY A 111 17.30 -54.24 15.57
N PRO A 112 18.39 -53.58 16.01
CA PRO A 112 18.63 -52.16 15.76
C PRO A 112 18.92 -51.86 14.28
N LEU A 113 19.44 -52.80 13.47
CA LEU A 113 19.56 -52.65 12.00
C LEU A 113 18.19 -52.51 11.32
N GLY A 114 17.20 -53.32 11.70
CA GLY A 114 15.84 -53.24 11.16
C GLY A 114 15.14 -51.93 11.52
N LEU A 115 15.28 -51.47 12.78
CA LEU A 115 14.79 -50.17 13.25
C LEU A 115 15.51 -49.01 12.54
N ALA A 116 16.82 -49.12 12.36
CA ALA A 116 17.64 -48.14 11.66
C ALA A 116 17.27 -48.03 10.17
N LEU A 117 17.03 -49.15 9.49
CA LEU A 117 16.59 -49.18 8.09
C LEU A 117 15.22 -48.54 7.92
N THR A 118 14.25 -48.88 8.78
CA THR A 118 12.90 -48.27 8.72
C THR A 118 12.95 -46.76 8.99
N VAL A 119 13.76 -46.31 9.94
CA VAL A 119 13.99 -44.88 10.20
C VAL A 119 14.68 -44.20 9.02
N ALA A 120 15.70 -44.83 8.43
CA ALA A 120 16.42 -44.31 7.29
C ALA A 120 15.53 -44.21 6.03
N VAL A 121 14.78 -45.26 5.69
CA VAL A 121 13.84 -45.29 4.55
C VAL A 121 12.75 -44.22 4.73
N PHE A 122 12.22 -44.06 5.94
CA PHE A 122 11.25 -43.02 6.25
C PHE A 122 11.82 -41.60 6.05
N LEU A 123 13.03 -41.33 6.57
CA LEU A 123 13.63 -39.99 6.56
C LEU A 123 14.27 -39.60 5.21
N LEU A 124 14.91 -40.54 4.49
CA LEU A 124 15.52 -40.30 3.17
C LEU A 124 14.51 -40.40 2.03
N GLY A 125 13.62 -41.40 2.07
CA GLY A 125 12.66 -41.65 1.00
C GLY A 125 11.38 -40.83 1.17
N ARG A 126 10.60 -41.13 2.22
CA ARG A 126 9.22 -40.62 2.36
C ARG A 126 9.14 -39.15 2.72
N TYR A 127 9.90 -38.69 3.72
CA TYR A 127 9.91 -37.30 4.12
C TYR A 127 10.29 -36.36 2.96
N LEU A 128 11.35 -36.71 2.20
CA LEU A 128 11.78 -35.92 1.05
C LEU A 128 10.79 -36.00 -0.11
N TRP A 129 10.22 -37.18 -0.37
CA TRP A 129 9.27 -37.37 -1.44
C TRP A 129 7.96 -36.62 -1.18
N VAL A 130 7.31 -36.80 -0.01
CA VAL A 130 6.07 -36.08 0.34
C VAL A 130 6.30 -34.57 0.37
N SER A 131 7.41 -34.10 0.94
CA SER A 131 7.75 -32.66 0.94
C SER A 131 8.01 -32.09 -0.45
N ARG A 132 8.52 -32.91 -1.37
CA ARG A 132 8.78 -32.50 -2.77
C ARG A 132 7.52 -32.59 -3.61
N TRP A 133 6.70 -33.61 -3.40
CA TRP A 133 5.38 -33.76 -3.99
C TRP A 133 4.47 -32.61 -3.59
N TYR A 134 4.33 -32.31 -2.29
CA TYR A 134 3.51 -31.19 -1.81
C TYR A 134 3.93 -29.86 -2.45
N ARG A 135 5.24 -29.58 -2.56
CA ARG A 135 5.74 -28.36 -3.20
C ARG A 135 5.52 -28.32 -4.72
N ARG A 136 5.55 -29.47 -5.41
CA ARG A 136 5.19 -29.54 -6.83
C ARG A 136 3.70 -29.31 -6.99
N GLN A 137 2.88 -30.04 -6.23
CA GLN A 137 1.43 -29.90 -6.25
C GLN A 137 0.97 -28.49 -5.87
N ALA A 138 1.59 -27.86 -4.88
CA ALA A 138 1.26 -26.48 -4.48
C ALA A 138 1.72 -25.42 -5.50
N ARG A 139 2.73 -25.72 -6.34
CA ARG A 139 3.12 -24.88 -7.48
C ARG A 139 2.15 -25.03 -8.64
N ASP A 140 1.73 -26.27 -8.89
CA ASP A 140 0.79 -26.59 -9.95
C ASP A 140 -0.60 -26.09 -9.54
N ASP A 141 -1.19 -26.56 -8.45
CA ASP A 141 -2.47 -26.08 -7.91
C ASP A 141 -2.27 -25.20 -6.66
N ARG A 142 -2.42 -23.88 -6.85
CA ARG A 142 -2.28 -22.90 -5.77
C ARG A 142 -3.31 -23.09 -4.65
N ARG A 143 -4.45 -23.76 -4.90
CA ARG A 143 -5.50 -24.03 -3.89
C ARG A 143 -5.10 -25.01 -2.81
N VAL A 144 -4.11 -25.86 -3.11
CA VAL A 144 -3.49 -26.71 -2.10
C VAL A 144 -2.83 -25.86 -1.02
N SER A 145 -2.23 -24.73 -1.40
CA SER A 145 -1.62 -23.79 -0.47
C SER A 145 -2.57 -22.72 0.05
N ILE A 146 -3.57 -22.28 -0.72
CA ILE A 146 -4.54 -21.23 -0.33
C ILE A 146 -5.92 -21.58 -0.92
N PRO A 147 -6.84 -22.14 -0.11
CA PRO A 147 -8.15 -22.60 -0.59
C PRO A 147 -9.00 -21.53 -1.29
N THR A 148 -8.84 -20.27 -0.89
CA THR A 148 -9.58 -19.11 -1.42
C THR A 148 -9.05 -18.58 -2.77
N ALA A 149 -7.97 -19.16 -3.31
CA ALA A 149 -7.43 -18.74 -4.60
C ALA A 149 -8.41 -19.03 -5.77
N GLU A 150 -8.61 -18.05 -6.66
CA GLU A 150 -9.43 -18.21 -7.87
C GLU A 150 -8.85 -19.28 -8.82
N HIS A 151 -9.69 -19.84 -9.71
CA HIS A 151 -9.27 -20.90 -10.65
C HIS A 151 -8.17 -20.41 -11.64
N ASP A 152 -8.21 -19.14 -12.07
CA ASP A 152 -7.35 -18.59 -13.13
C ASP A 152 -6.02 -17.97 -12.66
N VAL A 153 -5.67 -18.12 -11.38
CA VAL A 153 -4.47 -17.46 -10.82
C VAL A 153 -3.15 -18.05 -11.38
N ARG A 154 -3.20 -19.17 -12.11
CA ARG A 154 -2.02 -19.76 -12.78
C ARG A 154 -1.38 -18.81 -13.80
N ASN A 155 -2.18 -18.01 -14.50
CA ASN A 155 -1.72 -17.13 -15.58
C ASN A 155 -1.50 -15.67 -15.13
N ILE A 156 -1.81 -15.34 -13.88
CA ILE A 156 -1.75 -13.97 -13.37
C ILE A 156 -0.47 -13.79 -12.54
N LEU A 157 0.50 -13.04 -13.09
CA LEU A 157 1.65 -12.58 -12.32
C LEU A 157 1.17 -11.61 -11.23
N VAL A 158 1.54 -11.86 -9.98
CA VAL A 158 1.23 -10.93 -8.88
C VAL A 158 2.28 -9.84 -8.84
N VAL A 159 1.88 -8.62 -9.17
CA VAL A 159 2.76 -7.45 -9.28
C VAL A 159 2.58 -6.52 -8.07
N GLY A 160 3.61 -5.75 -7.72
CA GLY A 160 3.53 -4.69 -6.70
C GLY A 160 3.36 -5.20 -5.26
N ARG A 161 3.66 -6.48 -5.00
CA ARG A 161 3.57 -7.10 -3.65
C ARG A 161 4.90 -7.64 -3.16
N ASP A 162 5.99 -7.36 -3.87
CA ASP A 162 7.26 -8.02 -3.65
C ASP A 162 7.99 -7.52 -2.39
N GLU A 163 7.90 -6.22 -2.11
CA GLU A 163 8.42 -5.56 -0.90
C GLU A 163 7.68 -6.04 0.34
N LEU A 164 6.33 -6.04 0.29
CA LEU A 164 5.48 -6.55 1.36
C LEU A 164 5.75 -8.04 1.64
N CYS A 165 5.77 -8.88 0.60
CA CYS A 165 6.09 -10.30 0.79
C CYS A 165 7.53 -10.48 1.31
N GLY A 166 8.50 -9.67 0.87
CA GLY A 166 9.88 -9.70 1.36
C GLY A 166 9.95 -9.38 2.86
N LEU A 167 9.21 -8.37 3.30
CA LEU A 167 9.06 -8.00 4.70
C LEU A 167 8.41 -9.13 5.52
N LEU A 168 7.31 -9.71 5.03
CA LEU A 168 6.63 -10.82 5.69
C LEU A 168 7.57 -12.02 5.87
N VAL A 169 8.27 -12.43 4.80
CA VAL A 169 9.25 -13.53 4.88
C VAL A 169 10.32 -13.22 5.91
N ARG A 170 10.90 -12.02 5.89
CA ARG A 170 11.96 -11.62 6.83
C ARG A 170 11.51 -11.70 8.30
N ARG A 171 10.28 -11.28 8.59
CA ARG A 171 9.67 -11.37 9.93
C ARG A 171 9.41 -12.80 10.36
N LEU A 172 8.97 -13.63 9.41
CA LEU A 172 8.68 -15.04 9.67
C LEU A 172 9.96 -15.87 9.79
N CYS A 173 11.11 -15.44 9.25
CA CYS A 173 12.34 -16.22 9.30
C CYS A 173 12.85 -16.51 10.72
N ASP A 174 12.89 -15.50 11.59
CA ASP A 174 13.55 -15.58 12.91
C ASP A 174 12.60 -16.07 14.02
N PRO A 175 12.79 -17.27 14.59
CA PRO A 175 11.94 -17.82 15.64
C PRO A 175 11.90 -17.01 16.93
N THR A 176 12.94 -16.23 17.27
CA THR A 176 12.99 -15.54 18.57
C THR A 176 12.09 -14.32 18.62
N ASN A 177 11.86 -13.68 17.46
CA ASN A 177 11.14 -12.42 17.34
C ASN A 177 9.79 -12.57 16.63
N ARG A 178 9.29 -13.80 16.43
CA ARG A 178 8.02 -14.03 15.71
C ARG A 178 6.83 -13.48 16.47
N ARG A 179 6.01 -12.73 15.74
CA ARG A 179 4.65 -12.37 16.14
C ARG A 179 3.69 -12.70 15.00
N PRO A 180 2.44 -13.05 15.30
CA PRO A 180 1.42 -13.17 14.26
C PRO A 180 1.32 -11.87 13.45
N LEU A 181 1.22 -12.00 12.13
CA LEU A 181 1.11 -10.88 11.20
C LEU A 181 -0.32 -10.82 10.68
N LEU A 182 -0.95 -9.65 10.74
CA LEU A 182 -2.33 -9.43 10.29
C LEU A 182 -2.34 -8.48 9.08
N LEU A 183 -2.64 -9.01 7.91
CA LEU A 183 -2.86 -8.28 6.67
C LEU A 183 -4.30 -7.73 6.63
N VAL A 184 -4.43 -6.42 6.79
CA VAL A 184 -5.71 -5.72 6.80
C VAL A 184 -5.91 -4.98 5.48
N GLY A 185 -7.06 -5.12 4.84
CA GLY A 185 -7.34 -4.41 3.60
C GLY A 185 -8.81 -4.42 3.25
N GLY A 186 -9.25 -3.44 2.46
CA GLY A 186 -10.61 -3.37 1.94
C GLY A 186 -10.97 -4.54 1.02
N ILE A 187 -12.21 -4.56 0.54
CA ILE A 187 -12.64 -5.52 -0.49
C ILE A 187 -11.88 -5.22 -1.78
N GLY A 188 -11.39 -6.27 -2.44
CA GLY A 188 -10.69 -6.13 -3.71
C GLY A 188 -9.23 -5.67 -3.61
N THR A 189 -8.71 -5.24 -2.46
CA THR A 189 -7.31 -4.74 -2.35
C THR A 189 -6.21 -5.79 -2.63
N GLY A 190 -6.58 -7.04 -2.91
CA GLY A 190 -5.63 -8.10 -3.26
C GLY A 190 -5.01 -8.80 -2.05
N LYS A 191 -5.73 -8.91 -0.92
CA LYS A 191 -5.28 -9.67 0.27
C LYS A 191 -4.95 -11.12 -0.06
N THR A 192 -5.90 -11.84 -0.65
CA THR A 192 -5.71 -13.23 -1.09
C THR A 192 -4.60 -13.34 -2.13
N THR A 193 -4.52 -12.38 -3.06
CA THR A 193 -3.43 -12.29 -4.06
C THR A 193 -2.05 -12.12 -3.42
N THR A 194 -1.96 -11.33 -2.35
CA THR A 194 -0.73 -11.14 -1.57
C THR A 194 -0.32 -12.43 -0.84
N LEU A 195 -1.28 -13.15 -0.26
CA LEU A 195 -1.02 -14.47 0.34
C LEU A 195 -0.49 -15.45 -0.72
N VAL A 196 -1.06 -15.44 -1.93
CA VAL A 196 -0.61 -16.28 -3.05
C VAL A 196 0.84 -15.97 -3.43
N ARG A 197 1.19 -14.69 -3.59
CA ARG A 197 2.58 -14.29 -3.88
C ARG A 197 3.52 -14.65 -2.73
N LEU A 198 3.06 -14.51 -1.48
CA LEU A 198 3.84 -14.92 -0.31
C LEU A 198 4.10 -16.44 -0.33
N ALA A 199 3.08 -17.26 -0.60
CA ALA A 199 3.22 -18.70 -0.72
C ALA A 199 4.25 -19.08 -1.80
N GLU A 200 4.22 -18.40 -2.96
CA GLU A 200 5.22 -18.58 -4.02
C GLU A 200 6.64 -18.27 -3.53
N LYS A 201 6.86 -17.12 -2.88
CA LYS A 201 8.17 -16.75 -2.33
C LYS A 201 8.66 -17.76 -1.29
N LEU A 202 7.77 -18.23 -0.41
CA LEU A 202 8.07 -19.25 0.60
C LEU A 202 8.45 -20.60 -0.03
N MET A 203 7.74 -21.03 -1.07
CA MET A 203 8.08 -22.25 -1.80
C MET A 203 9.46 -22.15 -2.47
N ASN A 204 9.81 -20.98 -2.99
CA ASN A 204 11.12 -20.72 -3.60
C ASN A 204 12.27 -20.76 -2.56
N THR A 205 11.99 -20.46 -1.29
CA THR A 205 12.93 -20.64 -0.17
C THR A 205 12.85 -22.02 0.49
N ARG A 206 12.13 -22.98 -0.12
CA ARG A 206 11.92 -24.35 0.39
C ARG A 206 11.07 -24.44 1.67
N VAL A 207 10.30 -23.42 2.00
CA VAL A 207 9.31 -23.43 3.08
C VAL A 207 7.98 -23.98 2.56
N VAL A 208 7.21 -24.64 3.43
CA VAL A 208 5.90 -25.23 3.14
C VAL A 208 4.80 -24.28 3.64
N PRO A 209 4.13 -23.52 2.75
CA PRO A 209 2.99 -22.70 3.12
C PRO A 209 1.73 -23.56 3.25
N ILE A 210 0.95 -23.34 4.31
CA ILE A 210 -0.27 -24.10 4.60
C ILE A 210 -1.43 -23.13 4.79
N GLY A 211 -2.38 -23.16 3.86
CA GLY A 211 -3.53 -22.25 3.84
C GLY A 211 -4.70 -22.80 4.62
N ILE A 212 -5.21 -22.01 5.56
CA ILE A 212 -6.43 -22.28 6.29
C ILE A 212 -7.51 -21.25 5.94
N GLN A 213 -8.71 -21.75 5.73
CA GLN A 213 -9.89 -20.95 5.42
C GLN A 213 -10.72 -20.78 6.69
N LEU A 214 -10.74 -19.57 7.24
CA LEU A 214 -11.33 -19.33 8.56
C LEU A 214 -12.86 -19.26 8.54
N ARG A 215 -13.45 -19.02 7.35
CA ARG A 215 -14.91 -18.94 7.16
C ARG A 215 -15.64 -20.27 7.38
N ASP A 216 -14.96 -21.40 7.26
CA ASP A 216 -15.59 -22.72 7.40
C ASP A 216 -15.70 -23.15 8.87
N VAL A 217 -15.15 -22.36 9.81
CA VAL A 217 -15.15 -22.65 11.24
C VAL A 217 -16.38 -22.01 11.90
N THR A 218 -17.33 -22.85 12.27
CA THR A 218 -18.59 -22.45 12.93
C THR A 218 -18.57 -22.66 14.45
N SER A 219 -17.72 -23.55 14.96
CA SER A 219 -17.67 -23.93 16.37
C SER A 219 -16.52 -23.24 17.13
N PRO A 220 -16.78 -22.53 18.25
CA PRO A 220 -15.75 -21.84 19.03
C PRO A 220 -14.65 -22.75 19.61
N GLY A 221 -15.02 -23.97 20.03
CA GLY A 221 -14.09 -24.93 20.65
C GLY A 221 -13.03 -25.51 19.71
N GLU A 222 -13.19 -25.34 18.40
CA GLU A 222 -12.28 -25.87 17.37
C GLU A 222 -11.32 -24.81 16.82
N PHE A 223 -11.44 -23.55 17.27
CA PHE A 223 -10.72 -22.43 16.69
C PHE A 223 -9.27 -22.33 17.21
N ASP A 224 -8.39 -23.18 16.67
CA ASP A 224 -6.93 -23.15 16.89
C ASP A 224 -6.18 -23.21 15.55
N PHE A 225 -5.46 -22.13 15.22
CA PHE A 225 -4.69 -22.00 13.97
C PHE A 225 -3.72 -23.17 13.74
N ARG A 226 -3.08 -23.69 14.79
CA ARG A 226 -2.11 -24.79 14.68
C ARG A 226 -2.81 -26.12 14.40
N ALA A 227 -3.93 -26.37 15.07
CA ALA A 227 -4.72 -27.58 14.88
C ALA A 227 -5.37 -27.60 13.49
N LEU A 228 -5.96 -26.48 13.07
CA LEU A 228 -6.55 -26.31 11.74
C LEU A 228 -5.51 -26.52 10.62
N ALA A 229 -4.31 -25.92 10.76
CA ALA A 229 -3.25 -26.09 9.78
C ALA A 229 -2.74 -27.53 9.70
N ARG A 230 -2.64 -28.23 10.84
CA ARG A 230 -2.24 -29.64 10.87
C ARG A 230 -3.27 -30.55 10.21
N ARG A 231 -4.56 -30.37 10.50
CA ARG A 231 -5.65 -31.11 9.87
C ARG A 231 -5.65 -30.89 8.35
N ARG A 232 -5.57 -29.63 7.92
CA ARG A 232 -5.51 -29.29 6.50
C ARG A 232 -4.31 -29.92 5.79
N PHE A 233 -3.15 -29.94 6.45
CA PHE A 233 -1.96 -30.59 5.91
C PHE A 233 -2.19 -32.09 5.74
N GLN A 234 -2.74 -32.77 6.76
CA GLN A 234 -3.09 -34.18 6.71
C GLN A 234 -4.05 -34.48 5.54
N ASP A 235 -5.17 -33.77 5.44
CA ASP A 235 -6.16 -33.93 4.37
C ASP A 235 -5.55 -33.76 2.97
N SER A 236 -4.56 -32.87 2.83
CA SER A 236 -3.92 -32.59 1.54
C SER A 236 -2.91 -33.65 1.08
N ILE A 237 -2.33 -34.40 2.02
CA ILE A 237 -1.34 -35.45 1.72
C ILE A 237 -1.91 -36.86 1.87
N ASP A 238 -3.14 -37.00 2.37
CA ASP A 238 -3.79 -38.27 2.72
C ASP A 238 -3.71 -39.30 1.58
N THR A 239 -3.96 -38.87 0.34
CA THR A 239 -3.85 -39.71 -0.86
C THR A 239 -2.45 -40.31 -1.11
N GLN A 240 -1.41 -39.81 -0.44
CA GLN A 240 -0.02 -40.22 -0.60
C GLN A 240 0.52 -40.99 0.63
N LEU A 241 -0.29 -41.16 1.68
CA LEU A 241 0.10 -41.84 2.92
C LEU A 241 -0.33 -43.30 2.91
N HIS A 242 0.46 -44.17 3.56
CA HIS A 242 0.09 -45.57 3.78
C HIS A 242 -0.40 -45.85 5.20
N SER A 243 -0.14 -44.95 6.15
CA SER A 243 -0.60 -45.08 7.53
C SER A 243 -0.94 -43.73 8.17
N ASP A 244 -1.96 -43.74 9.03
CA ASP A 244 -2.50 -42.55 9.71
C ASP A 244 -1.44 -41.81 10.55
N GLY A 245 -0.42 -42.51 11.06
CA GLY A 245 0.64 -41.95 11.90
C GLY A 245 1.79 -41.27 11.15
N GLU A 246 1.88 -41.40 9.81
CA GLU A 246 2.99 -40.85 9.02
C GLU A 246 2.91 -39.32 8.89
N ALA A 247 1.71 -38.79 8.66
CA ALA A 247 1.48 -37.35 8.51
C ALA A 247 2.02 -36.56 9.71
N ASP A 248 1.78 -37.11 10.90
CA ASP A 248 2.18 -36.58 12.19
C ASP A 248 3.69 -36.48 12.36
N LYS A 249 4.40 -37.52 11.95
CA LYS A 249 5.87 -37.56 11.99
C LYS A 249 6.46 -36.51 11.05
N ILE A 250 5.90 -36.38 9.85
CA ILE A 250 6.32 -35.38 8.84
C ILE A 250 6.07 -33.96 9.36
N TRP A 251 4.89 -33.70 9.91
CA TRP A 251 4.55 -32.39 10.51
C TRP A 251 5.53 -31.99 11.61
N ARG A 252 5.81 -32.90 12.57
CA ARG A 252 6.74 -32.62 13.68
C ARG A 252 8.16 -32.34 13.17
N GLN A 253 8.61 -33.04 12.13
CA GLN A 253 9.92 -32.80 11.53
C GLN A 253 10.00 -31.43 10.84
N LEU A 254 9.01 -31.09 10.01
CA LEU A 254 8.93 -29.79 9.33
C LEU A 254 8.88 -28.63 10.34
N TRP A 255 8.17 -28.82 11.46
CA TRP A 255 8.13 -27.87 12.56
C TRP A 255 9.50 -27.67 13.21
N ARG A 256 10.22 -28.76 13.55
CA ARG A 256 11.57 -28.71 14.14
C ARG A 256 12.61 -28.07 13.21
N GLU A 257 12.48 -28.31 11.90
CA GLU A 257 13.33 -27.69 10.87
C GLU A 257 13.01 -26.22 10.61
N ASN A 258 11.94 -25.69 11.21
CA ASN A 258 11.45 -24.33 11.01
C ASN A 258 10.92 -24.06 9.59
N ARG A 259 10.24 -25.03 8.95
CA ARG A 259 9.88 -24.96 7.51
C ARG A 259 8.39 -24.90 7.21
N ILE A 260 7.56 -24.63 8.22
CA ILE A 260 6.11 -24.45 8.06
C ILE A 260 5.78 -22.97 8.20
N VAL A 261 4.88 -22.46 7.38
CA VAL A 261 4.22 -21.16 7.57
C VAL A 261 2.72 -21.37 7.38
N VAL A 262 1.92 -20.82 8.30
CA VAL A 262 0.46 -20.88 8.24
C VAL A 262 -0.07 -19.57 7.63
N LEU A 263 -0.91 -19.69 6.60
CA LEU A 263 -1.57 -18.59 5.91
C LEU A 263 -3.08 -18.70 6.15
N ALA A 264 -3.66 -17.77 6.88
CA ALA A 264 -5.09 -17.78 7.22
C ALA A 264 -5.83 -16.70 6.43
N ASP A 265 -6.93 -17.04 5.78
CA ASP A 265 -7.73 -16.07 5.00
C ASP A 265 -9.18 -15.98 5.52
N GLY A 266 -9.70 -14.75 5.56
CA GLY A 266 -11.09 -14.42 5.92
C GLY A 266 -11.41 -14.40 7.41
N LEU A 267 -10.57 -13.80 8.25
CA LEU A 267 -10.81 -13.70 9.70
C LEU A 267 -12.14 -13.00 10.04
N GLU A 268 -12.53 -11.99 9.25
CA GLU A 268 -13.79 -11.26 9.46
C GLU A 268 -15.05 -12.10 9.22
N GLU A 269 -14.92 -13.25 8.57
CA GLU A 269 -16.03 -14.18 8.30
C GLU A 269 -16.02 -15.37 9.28
N ALA A 270 -14.99 -15.50 10.12
CA ALA A 270 -14.89 -16.57 11.12
C ALA A 270 -15.92 -16.36 12.23
N LEU A 271 -16.64 -17.43 12.60
CA LEU A 271 -17.68 -17.42 13.66
C LEU A 271 -18.77 -16.35 13.41
N ALA A 272 -19.08 -16.00 12.15
CA ALA A 272 -20.09 -14.98 11.84
C ALA A 272 -21.52 -15.41 12.22
N ASP A 273 -21.77 -16.72 12.29
CA ASP A 273 -23.09 -17.30 12.60
C ASP A 273 -23.35 -17.51 14.10
N THR A 274 -22.40 -17.18 14.99
CA THR A 274 -22.66 -17.29 16.44
C THR A 274 -23.62 -16.21 16.92
N ALA A 275 -24.64 -16.61 17.69
CA ALA A 275 -25.71 -15.75 18.18
C ALA A 275 -25.25 -14.58 19.08
N GLN A 276 -24.01 -14.61 19.60
CA GLN A 276 -23.44 -13.57 20.45
C GLN A 276 -22.08 -13.05 19.90
N PRO A 277 -22.01 -11.77 19.46
CA PRO A 277 -20.78 -11.15 18.95
C PRO A 277 -19.64 -11.05 19.97
N CYS A 278 -19.94 -10.92 21.27
CA CYS A 278 -18.93 -10.77 22.33
C CYS A 278 -18.10 -12.05 22.54
N ASP A 279 -18.69 -13.21 22.32
CA ASP A 279 -18.00 -14.51 22.44
C ASP A 279 -17.01 -14.70 21.30
N ARG A 280 -17.38 -14.27 20.08
CA ARG A 280 -16.52 -14.28 18.89
C ARG A 280 -15.22 -13.52 19.14
N ASP A 281 -15.31 -12.26 19.56
CA ASP A 281 -14.13 -11.40 19.76
C ASP A 281 -13.15 -11.97 20.79
N SER A 282 -13.69 -12.53 21.88
CA SER A 282 -12.90 -13.13 22.95
C SER A 282 -12.15 -14.38 22.47
N VAL A 283 -12.83 -15.24 21.69
CA VAL A 283 -12.24 -16.43 21.08
C VAL A 283 -11.14 -16.07 20.07
N LEU A 284 -11.39 -15.07 19.22
CA LEU A 284 -10.38 -14.59 18.25
C LEU A 284 -9.12 -14.08 18.96
N ARG A 285 -9.27 -13.31 20.04
CA ARG A 285 -8.15 -12.79 20.83
C ARG A 285 -7.35 -13.91 21.49
N GLU A 286 -8.02 -14.90 22.09
CA GLU A 286 -7.34 -16.01 22.73
C GLU A 286 -6.59 -16.89 21.72
N ALA A 287 -7.16 -17.15 20.55
CA ALA A 287 -6.50 -17.91 19.49
C ALA A 287 -5.22 -17.22 18.97
N VAL A 288 -5.26 -15.90 18.77
CA VAL A 288 -4.07 -15.12 18.37
C VAL A 288 -3.02 -15.07 19.49
N ARG A 289 -3.45 -14.90 20.75
CA ARG A 289 -2.56 -14.95 21.92
C ARG A 289 -1.88 -16.32 22.04
N LYS A 290 -2.62 -17.41 21.83
CA LYS A 290 -2.07 -18.77 21.78
C LYS A 290 -1.05 -18.90 20.65
N ALA A 291 -1.34 -18.41 19.44
CA ALA A 291 -0.40 -18.41 18.33
C ALA A 291 0.90 -17.64 18.63
N ARG A 292 0.81 -16.51 19.35
CA ARG A 292 1.98 -15.75 19.82
C ARG A 292 2.80 -16.53 20.84
N ARG A 293 2.16 -17.14 21.86
CA ARG A 293 2.83 -18.00 22.86
C ARG A 293 3.55 -19.17 22.22
N ASP A 294 2.93 -19.81 21.24
CA ASP A 294 3.48 -20.94 20.47
C ASP A 294 4.56 -20.51 19.46
N ARG A 295 4.78 -19.19 19.27
CA ARG A 295 5.67 -18.60 18.23
C ARG A 295 5.37 -19.15 16.83
N LEU A 296 4.08 -19.34 16.54
CA LEU A 296 3.58 -19.85 15.27
C LEU A 296 3.90 -18.84 14.14
N PRO A 297 4.60 -19.24 13.06
CA PRO A 297 4.77 -18.40 11.88
C PRO A 297 3.43 -18.28 11.14
N LEU A 298 2.65 -17.28 11.52
CA LEU A 298 1.26 -17.08 11.10
C LEU A 298 1.08 -15.74 10.40
N VAL A 299 0.45 -15.77 9.22
CA VAL A 299 -0.06 -14.59 8.52
C VAL A 299 -1.56 -14.74 8.38
N ILE A 300 -2.32 -13.74 8.81
CA ILE A 300 -3.79 -13.72 8.79
C ILE A 300 -4.25 -12.60 7.86
N ALA A 301 -5.16 -12.86 6.94
CA ALA A 301 -5.82 -11.82 6.14
C ALA A 301 -7.21 -11.53 6.69
N SER A 302 -7.53 -10.24 6.84
CA SER A 302 -8.82 -9.77 7.33
C SER A 302 -9.26 -8.48 6.66
N ARG A 303 -10.58 -8.22 6.63
CA ARG A 303 -11.12 -6.87 6.42
C ARG A 303 -10.93 -6.01 7.66
N PRO A 304 -10.85 -4.66 7.52
CA PRO A 304 -10.88 -3.76 8.67
C PRO A 304 -12.20 -3.95 9.41
N ASP A 305 -12.14 -4.46 10.63
CA ASP A 305 -13.28 -4.69 11.50
C ASP A 305 -12.89 -4.35 12.95
N ASP A 306 -13.87 -3.98 13.77
CA ASP A 306 -13.66 -3.56 15.16
C ASP A 306 -13.05 -4.63 16.08
N PRO A 307 -13.29 -5.95 15.90
CA PRO A 307 -12.64 -7.00 16.69
C PRO A 307 -11.12 -7.07 16.53
N LEU A 308 -10.60 -6.60 15.40
CA LEU A 308 -9.16 -6.61 15.09
C LEU A 308 -8.35 -5.73 16.03
N ARG A 309 -9.04 -4.83 16.72
CA ARG A 309 -8.48 -3.99 17.74
C ARG A 309 -7.74 -4.91 18.74
N GLY A 310 -8.40 -5.71 19.58
CA GLY A 310 -7.74 -6.42 20.70
C GLY A 310 -6.69 -7.52 20.39
N LEU A 311 -6.30 -7.76 19.14
CA LEU A 311 -5.42 -8.88 18.76
C LEU A 311 -3.93 -8.62 19.03
N GLU A 312 -3.20 -9.58 19.60
CA GLU A 312 -1.75 -9.48 19.84
C GLU A 312 -0.91 -9.78 18.57
N ALA A 313 -1.21 -9.08 17.48
CA ALA A 313 -0.58 -9.24 16.16
C ALA A 313 -0.03 -7.91 15.62
N ILE A 314 1.02 -7.97 14.81
CA ILE A 314 1.51 -6.82 14.05
C ILE A 314 0.55 -6.62 12.88
N MET A 315 -0.04 -5.44 12.77
CA MET A 315 -0.96 -5.11 11.70
C MET A 315 -0.21 -4.50 10.52
N LEU A 316 -0.48 -5.00 9.32
CA LEU A 316 0.06 -4.51 8.06
C LEU A 316 -1.11 -4.22 7.13
N GLN A 317 -1.25 -2.96 6.73
CA GLN A 317 -2.28 -2.59 5.77
C GLN A 317 -1.82 -2.99 4.36
N VAL A 318 -2.69 -3.70 3.63
CA VAL A 318 -2.49 -3.96 2.22
C VAL A 318 -2.95 -2.73 1.47
N GLU A 319 -1.99 -1.94 1.00
CA GLU A 319 -2.24 -0.75 0.21
C GLU A 319 -2.87 -1.13 -1.15
N PRO A 320 -3.61 -0.22 -1.81
CA PRO A 320 -3.92 -0.38 -3.22
C PRO A 320 -2.63 -0.55 -4.05
N LEU A 321 -2.76 -1.10 -5.26
CA LEU A 321 -1.59 -1.20 -6.15
C LEU A 321 -1.10 0.20 -6.51
N SER A 322 0.20 0.35 -6.78
CA SER A 322 0.71 1.59 -7.39
C SER A 322 0.25 1.70 -8.85
N GLU A 323 0.22 2.92 -9.38
CA GLU A 323 -0.02 3.13 -10.82
C GLU A 323 1.01 2.37 -11.67
N GLY A 324 2.30 2.42 -11.29
CA GLY A 324 3.33 1.62 -11.94
C GLY A 324 3.07 0.11 -11.87
N ALA A 325 2.69 -0.44 -10.71
CA ALA A 325 2.37 -1.87 -10.59
C ALA A 325 1.12 -2.25 -11.41
N ALA A 326 0.16 -1.34 -11.52
CA ALA A 326 -1.02 -1.49 -12.36
C ALA A 326 -0.66 -1.55 -13.86
N LEU A 327 0.21 -0.65 -14.33
CA LEU A 327 0.72 -0.67 -15.70
C LEU A 327 1.55 -1.93 -15.98
N GLU A 328 2.39 -2.36 -15.03
CA GLU A 328 3.19 -3.58 -15.14
C GLU A 328 2.32 -4.83 -15.24
N TYR A 329 1.24 -4.89 -14.46
CA TYR A 329 0.25 -5.97 -14.54
C TYR A 329 -0.29 -6.13 -15.97
N VAL A 330 -0.69 -5.03 -16.61
CA VAL A 330 -1.20 -5.05 -17.99
C VAL A 330 -0.08 -5.33 -18.98
N GLN A 331 1.15 -4.86 -18.73
CA GLN A 331 2.30 -5.09 -19.64
C GLN A 331 2.67 -6.54 -19.76
N VAL A 332 2.72 -7.24 -18.64
CA VAL A 332 3.05 -8.67 -18.61
C VAL A 332 2.02 -9.48 -19.39
N GLN A 333 0.75 -9.10 -19.35
CA GLN A 333 -0.30 -9.72 -20.16
C GLN A 333 -0.16 -9.35 -21.65
N SER A 334 0.25 -8.12 -21.94
CA SER A 334 0.39 -7.58 -23.30
C SER A 334 1.58 -8.14 -24.08
N ARG A 335 2.65 -8.61 -23.42
CA ARG A 335 3.83 -9.22 -24.09
C ARG A 335 3.52 -10.48 -24.94
N ARG A 336 2.25 -10.91 -24.98
CA ARG A 336 1.74 -11.96 -25.86
C ARG A 336 1.26 -11.44 -27.22
N THR A 337 1.13 -10.12 -27.42
CA THR A 337 0.58 -9.51 -28.65
C THR A 337 1.34 -8.24 -29.04
N ASP A 338 1.79 -8.18 -30.29
CA ASP A 338 2.79 -7.21 -30.78
C ASP A 338 2.11 -5.93 -31.31
N THR A 339 1.93 -4.86 -30.50
CA THR A 339 1.53 -3.52 -31.01
C THR A 339 1.79 -2.37 -30.02
N ALA A 340 2.69 -1.44 -30.39
CA ALA A 340 3.07 -0.28 -29.58
C ALA A 340 2.01 0.84 -29.47
N HIS A 341 1.07 0.96 -30.43
CA HIS A 341 0.11 2.07 -30.50
C HIS A 341 -1.06 1.97 -29.49
N ARG A 342 -1.22 0.84 -28.78
CA ARG A 342 -2.31 0.63 -27.80
C ARG A 342 -1.92 1.01 -26.37
N TRP A 343 -0.64 1.27 -26.13
CA TRP A 343 -0.11 1.55 -24.80
C TRP A 343 -0.58 2.88 -24.22
N ASP A 344 -0.64 3.94 -25.02
CA ASP A 344 -1.13 5.25 -24.58
C ASP A 344 -2.59 5.19 -24.12
N GLN A 345 -3.42 4.41 -24.83
CA GLN A 345 -4.81 4.18 -24.43
C GLN A 345 -4.89 3.40 -23.10
N ILE A 346 -4.11 2.34 -22.91
CA ILE A 346 -4.05 1.59 -21.64
C ILE A 346 -3.68 2.53 -20.49
N ILE A 347 -2.66 3.37 -20.68
CA ILE A 347 -2.21 4.34 -19.67
C ILE A 347 -3.35 5.29 -19.31
N SER A 348 -4.02 5.85 -20.32
CA SER A 348 -5.16 6.76 -20.11
C SER A 348 -6.32 6.09 -19.39
N LEU A 349 -6.59 4.80 -19.63
CA LEU A 349 -7.64 4.03 -18.95
C LEU A 349 -7.26 3.71 -17.50
N VAL A 350 -6.03 3.29 -17.24
CA VAL A 350 -5.53 2.99 -15.89
C VAL A 350 -5.59 4.24 -15.00
N LYS A 351 -5.15 5.39 -15.53
CA LYS A 351 -5.22 6.69 -14.84
C LYS A 351 -6.66 7.20 -14.73
N GLY A 352 -7.42 7.19 -15.82
CA GLY A 352 -8.77 7.75 -15.90
C GLY A 352 -9.81 7.03 -15.03
N ALA A 353 -9.74 5.70 -14.96
CA ALA A 353 -10.57 4.91 -14.05
C ALA A 353 -9.97 4.80 -12.63
N ASP A 354 -8.74 5.28 -12.42
CA ASP A 354 -7.90 5.07 -11.23
C ASP A 354 -8.13 3.67 -10.67
N VAL A 355 -7.59 2.75 -11.45
CA VAL A 355 -7.76 1.31 -11.32
C VAL A 355 -6.83 0.75 -10.22
N ALA A 356 -5.88 1.55 -9.76
CA ALA A 356 -4.91 1.21 -8.72
C ALA A 356 -5.59 0.74 -7.42
N ASP A 357 -6.74 1.34 -7.09
CA ASP A 357 -7.61 0.99 -5.97
C ASP A 357 -8.21 -0.43 -6.03
N SER A 358 -8.39 -0.97 -7.24
CA SER A 358 -9.13 -2.23 -7.45
C SER A 358 -8.52 -3.06 -8.58
N PRO A 359 -7.67 -4.05 -8.23
CA PRO A 359 -7.11 -5.06 -9.14
C PRO A 359 -8.12 -5.75 -10.07
N PHE A 360 -9.41 -5.78 -9.71
CA PHE A 360 -10.45 -6.33 -10.57
C PHE A 360 -10.55 -5.57 -11.90
N TYR A 361 -10.47 -4.24 -11.91
CA TYR A 361 -10.51 -3.48 -13.16
C TYR A 361 -9.24 -3.70 -14.01
N LEU A 362 -8.08 -3.98 -13.39
CA LEU A 362 -6.89 -4.38 -14.15
C LEU A 362 -7.10 -5.70 -14.88
N ARG A 363 -7.72 -6.68 -14.21
CA ARG A 363 -8.11 -7.94 -14.84
C ARG A 363 -9.06 -7.69 -16.01
N VAL A 364 -10.07 -6.83 -15.84
CA VAL A 364 -11.02 -6.49 -16.91
C VAL A 364 -10.30 -5.87 -18.10
N ILE A 365 -9.40 -4.90 -17.87
CA ILE A 365 -8.58 -4.29 -18.93
C ILE A 365 -7.74 -5.35 -19.64
N GLY A 366 -7.10 -6.24 -18.88
CA GLY A 366 -6.32 -7.36 -19.41
C GLY A 366 -7.13 -8.31 -20.29
N GLN A 367 -8.28 -8.76 -19.79
CA GLN A 367 -9.20 -9.64 -20.53
C GLN A 367 -9.71 -8.98 -21.82
N LEU A 368 -10.11 -7.70 -21.75
CA LEU A 368 -10.56 -6.94 -22.92
C LEU A 368 -9.44 -6.68 -23.94
N TYR A 369 -8.21 -6.57 -23.47
CA TYR A 369 -7.04 -6.47 -24.33
C TYR A 369 -6.76 -7.78 -25.06
N GLU A 370 -6.82 -8.93 -24.36
CA GLU A 370 -6.64 -10.27 -24.97
C GLU A 370 -7.63 -10.53 -26.12
N VAL A 371 -8.88 -10.08 -25.98
CA VAL A 371 -9.91 -10.22 -27.02
C VAL A 371 -9.98 -9.03 -28.02
N ASN A 372 -9.01 -8.11 -28.00
CA ASN A 372 -8.96 -6.92 -28.86
C ASN A 372 -10.23 -6.02 -28.82
N ARG A 373 -10.89 -5.92 -27.67
CA ARG A 373 -12.10 -5.08 -27.49
C ARG A 373 -11.85 -3.77 -26.72
N LEU A 374 -10.64 -3.56 -26.22
CA LEU A 374 -10.29 -2.38 -25.41
C LEU A 374 -10.48 -1.05 -26.15
N ASP A 375 -10.27 -1.03 -27.47
CA ASP A 375 -10.40 0.16 -28.34
C ASP A 375 -11.82 0.77 -28.31
N ARG A 376 -12.82 -0.01 -27.88
CA ARG A 376 -14.23 0.41 -27.77
C ARG A 376 -14.52 1.24 -26.52
N VAL A 377 -13.56 1.33 -25.58
CA VAL A 377 -13.70 2.02 -24.30
C VAL A 377 -13.09 3.42 -24.39
N ALA A 378 -13.92 4.44 -24.13
CA ALA A 378 -13.47 5.84 -24.11
C ALA A 378 -12.76 6.16 -22.78
N ALA A 379 -11.55 6.72 -22.87
CA ALA A 379 -10.74 7.10 -21.71
C ALA A 379 -11.03 8.52 -21.17
N ASP A 380 -11.56 9.42 -22.01
CA ASP A 380 -11.73 10.85 -21.68
C ASP A 380 -12.97 11.17 -20.82
N ALA A 381 -13.59 10.15 -20.24
CA ALA A 381 -14.76 10.31 -19.39
C ALA A 381 -14.35 10.39 -17.90
N GLY A 382 -15.23 10.94 -17.04
CA GLY A 382 -14.95 10.91 -15.59
C GLY A 382 -14.80 9.47 -15.06
N ARG A 383 -14.07 9.28 -13.96
CA ARG A 383 -13.76 7.98 -13.33
C ARG A 383 -14.89 6.94 -13.41
N ALA A 384 -16.06 7.23 -12.81
CA ALA A 384 -17.19 6.28 -12.82
C ALA A 384 -17.72 5.97 -14.23
N ALA A 385 -17.59 6.88 -15.19
CA ALA A 385 -17.96 6.64 -16.59
C ALA A 385 -16.96 5.74 -17.31
N VAL A 386 -15.65 5.87 -17.07
CA VAL A 386 -14.63 4.95 -17.61
C VAL A 386 -14.83 3.56 -16.98
N ARG A 387 -14.96 3.48 -15.65
CA ARG A 387 -15.23 2.22 -14.94
C ARG A 387 -16.49 1.52 -15.47
N ARG A 388 -17.57 2.27 -15.69
CA ARG A 388 -18.78 1.73 -16.30
C ARG A 388 -18.53 1.21 -17.72
N SER A 389 -17.84 1.99 -18.55
CA SER A 389 -17.59 1.62 -19.95
C SER A 389 -16.75 0.35 -20.06
N LEU A 390 -15.74 0.18 -19.18
CA LEU A 390 -14.97 -1.06 -19.05
C LEU A 390 -15.87 -2.26 -18.70
N LEU A 391 -16.79 -2.08 -17.73
CA LEU A 391 -17.67 -3.15 -17.28
C LEU A 391 -18.76 -3.49 -18.30
N ASP A 392 -19.28 -2.50 -19.02
CA ASP A 392 -20.24 -2.69 -20.11
C ASP A 392 -19.60 -3.51 -21.25
N GLU A 393 -18.38 -3.16 -21.68
CA GLU A 393 -17.66 -3.92 -22.71
C GLU A 393 -17.29 -5.34 -22.24
N TRP A 394 -16.89 -5.49 -20.97
CA TRP A 394 -16.60 -6.79 -20.36
C TRP A 394 -17.83 -7.68 -20.28
N TYR A 395 -18.99 -7.13 -19.92
CA TYR A 395 -20.25 -7.86 -19.93
C TYR A 395 -20.61 -8.33 -21.33
N ASP A 396 -20.46 -7.48 -22.35
CA ASP A 396 -20.73 -7.84 -23.73
C ASP A 396 -19.78 -8.93 -24.23
N ALA A 397 -18.49 -8.88 -23.87
CA ALA A 397 -17.52 -9.93 -24.19
C ALA A 397 -17.83 -11.29 -23.53
N LEU A 398 -18.37 -11.29 -22.31
CA LEU A 398 -18.85 -12.53 -21.66
C LEU A 398 -20.07 -13.12 -22.38
N VAL A 399 -21.01 -12.27 -22.77
CA VAL A 399 -22.24 -12.67 -23.47
C VAL A 399 -21.93 -13.21 -24.86
N ASP A 400 -21.06 -12.53 -25.61
CA ASP A 400 -20.78 -12.86 -27.00
C ASP A 400 -19.98 -14.17 -27.15
N GLY A 401 -19.26 -14.60 -26.11
CA GLY A 401 -18.47 -15.84 -26.16
C GLY A 401 -16.97 -15.61 -26.16
N ASP A 402 -16.53 -14.38 -26.45
CA ASP A 402 -15.12 -14.00 -26.61
C ASP A 402 -14.28 -14.31 -25.36
N LEU A 403 -14.91 -14.22 -24.18
CA LEU A 403 -14.31 -14.65 -22.91
C LEU A 403 -14.85 -16.02 -22.52
N TYR A 404 -13.93 -16.88 -22.03
CA TYR A 404 -14.20 -18.28 -21.70
C TYR A 404 -14.75 -19.07 -22.90
N GLU A 405 -14.03 -19.04 -24.03
CA GLU A 405 -14.39 -19.75 -25.27
C GLU A 405 -14.58 -21.26 -25.05
N ASP A 406 -13.77 -21.87 -24.17
CA ASP A 406 -13.84 -23.30 -23.82
C ASP A 406 -15.19 -23.72 -23.22
N TYR A 407 -16.00 -22.77 -22.76
CA TYR A 407 -17.31 -23.02 -22.19
C TYR A 407 -18.39 -22.95 -23.28
N GLY A 408 -18.72 -24.09 -23.90
CA GLY A 408 -19.59 -24.23 -25.08
C GLY A 408 -21.08 -23.89 -24.90
N LEU A 409 -21.41 -22.84 -24.15
CA LEU A 409 -22.78 -22.36 -23.89
C LEU A 409 -23.14 -21.20 -24.84
N PRO A 410 -24.31 -21.23 -25.52
CA PRO A 410 -24.73 -20.18 -26.45
C PRO A 410 -24.87 -18.79 -25.80
N ALA A 411 -24.63 -17.74 -26.58
CA ALA A 411 -24.71 -16.33 -26.12
C ALA A 411 -26.06 -15.97 -25.48
N THR A 412 -27.18 -16.55 -25.94
CA THR A 412 -28.51 -16.32 -25.36
C THR A 412 -28.63 -16.87 -23.94
N GLU A 413 -28.08 -18.07 -23.69
CA GLU A 413 -28.15 -18.71 -22.38
C GLU A 413 -27.16 -18.07 -21.40
N ARG A 414 -25.98 -17.67 -21.90
CA ARG A 414 -25.05 -16.83 -21.14
C ARG A 414 -25.72 -15.52 -20.71
N ARG A 415 -26.42 -14.84 -21.63
CA ARG A 415 -27.16 -13.61 -21.33
C ARG A 415 -28.24 -13.82 -20.29
N ASP A 416 -29.10 -14.82 -20.46
CA ASP A 416 -30.19 -15.11 -19.52
C ASP A 416 -29.63 -15.41 -18.11
N ALA A 417 -28.58 -16.21 -18.01
CA ALA A 417 -27.92 -16.49 -16.73
C ALA A 417 -27.38 -15.21 -16.07
N LEU A 418 -26.72 -14.34 -16.84
CA LEU A 418 -26.21 -13.06 -16.35
C LEU A 418 -27.31 -12.08 -15.93
N GLU A 419 -28.46 -12.09 -16.60
CA GLU A 419 -29.62 -11.27 -16.23
C GLU A 419 -30.24 -11.76 -14.90
N VAL A 420 -30.36 -13.08 -14.69
CA VAL A 420 -30.77 -13.65 -13.39
C VAL A 420 -29.80 -13.23 -12.28
N LEU A 421 -28.49 -13.36 -12.52
CA LEU A 421 -27.46 -12.94 -11.54
C LEU A 421 -27.52 -11.42 -11.28
N SER A 422 -27.87 -10.61 -12.27
CA SER A 422 -28.03 -9.15 -12.13
C SER A 422 -29.22 -8.78 -11.25
N ALA A 423 -30.34 -9.49 -11.38
CA ALA A 423 -31.48 -9.32 -10.49
C ALA A 423 -31.16 -9.74 -9.05
N LEU A 424 -30.50 -10.89 -8.86
CA LEU A 424 -30.02 -11.33 -7.54
C LEU A 424 -29.02 -10.35 -6.94
N ALA A 425 -28.11 -9.80 -7.75
CA ALA A 425 -27.16 -8.78 -7.31
C ALA A 425 -27.88 -7.55 -6.75
N CYS A 426 -28.91 -7.05 -7.45
CA CYS A 426 -29.71 -5.90 -7.01
C CYS A 426 -30.43 -6.15 -5.67
N ILE A 427 -30.89 -7.38 -5.41
CA ILE A 427 -31.46 -7.77 -4.11
C ILE A 427 -30.38 -7.81 -3.03
N GLY A 428 -29.20 -8.36 -3.35
CA GLY A 428 -28.07 -8.35 -2.42
C GLY A 428 -27.62 -6.93 -2.05
N LEU A 429 -27.66 -5.97 -2.99
CA LEU A 429 -27.37 -4.56 -2.72
C LEU A 429 -28.36 -3.95 -1.74
N ARG A 430 -29.66 -4.27 -1.88
CA ARG A 430 -30.73 -3.82 -0.97
C ARG A 430 -30.53 -4.35 0.45
N ASN A 431 -30.08 -5.60 0.57
CA ASN A 431 -29.92 -6.29 1.85
C ASN A 431 -28.52 -6.12 2.45
N ASN A 432 -27.60 -5.43 1.77
CA ASN A 432 -26.19 -5.26 2.13
C ASN A 432 -25.47 -6.62 2.34
N ARG A 433 -25.63 -7.56 1.39
CA ARG A 433 -25.06 -8.92 1.44
C ARG A 433 -24.46 -9.34 0.09
N LEU A 434 -23.31 -10.02 0.15
CA LEU A 434 -22.66 -10.66 -1.01
C LEU A 434 -23.25 -12.05 -1.33
N VAL A 435 -23.91 -12.68 -0.36
CA VAL A 435 -24.60 -13.97 -0.51
C VAL A 435 -26.08 -13.72 -0.62
N VAL A 436 -26.68 -14.23 -1.69
CA VAL A 436 -28.10 -14.06 -2.00
C VAL A 436 -28.70 -15.43 -2.28
N LYS A 437 -29.77 -15.77 -1.57
CA LYS A 437 -30.48 -17.02 -1.81
C LYS A 437 -31.40 -16.89 -3.02
N THR A 438 -31.53 -17.94 -3.83
CA THR A 438 -32.34 -17.89 -5.06
C THR A 438 -33.81 -17.62 -4.78
N HIS A 439 -34.36 -18.14 -3.68
CA HIS A 439 -35.75 -17.90 -3.28
C HIS A 439 -36.04 -16.45 -2.85
N GLU A 440 -35.02 -15.66 -2.50
CA GLU A 440 -35.21 -14.24 -2.17
C GLU A 440 -35.71 -13.42 -3.37
N LEU A 441 -35.51 -13.93 -4.59
CA LEU A 441 -36.01 -13.35 -5.83
C LEU A 441 -37.54 -13.44 -5.94
N ALA A 442 -38.13 -14.59 -5.55
CA ALA A 442 -39.57 -14.83 -5.56
C ALA A 442 -40.30 -14.22 -4.35
N GLY A 443 -39.58 -14.02 -3.23
CA GLY A 443 -40.11 -13.47 -1.98
C GLY A 443 -40.87 -14.50 -1.13
N THR A 444 -41.16 -14.15 0.13
CA THR A 444 -42.13 -14.86 0.98
C THR A 444 -43.49 -14.18 0.84
N ARG A 445 -44.59 -14.94 0.90
CA ARG A 445 -45.97 -14.44 0.72
C ARG A 445 -46.34 -13.27 1.67
N ASP A 446 -45.61 -13.09 2.77
CA ASP A 446 -45.94 -12.17 3.86
C ASP A 446 -45.33 -10.76 3.75
N THR A 447 -44.47 -10.45 2.76
CA THR A 447 -43.92 -9.09 2.59
C THR A 447 -43.96 -8.58 1.13
N PRO A 448 -44.98 -7.80 0.73
CA PRO A 448 -45.08 -7.29 -0.64
C PRO A 448 -44.12 -6.11 -0.88
N ASP A 449 -42.87 -6.42 -1.21
CA ASP A 449 -41.88 -5.44 -1.66
C ASP A 449 -42.15 -5.03 -3.13
N ALA A 450 -42.61 -3.79 -3.35
CA ALA A 450 -42.94 -3.29 -4.69
C ALA A 450 -41.71 -3.21 -5.60
N GLY A 451 -40.53 -2.90 -5.04
CA GLY A 451 -39.25 -2.89 -5.73
C GLY A 451 -38.86 -4.27 -6.24
N ARG A 452 -38.98 -5.31 -5.40
CA ARG A 452 -38.73 -6.71 -5.82
C ARG A 452 -39.67 -7.16 -6.93
N ARG A 453 -40.98 -6.88 -6.79
CA ARG A 453 -41.97 -7.19 -7.84
C ARG A 453 -41.61 -6.54 -9.16
N ARG A 454 -41.07 -5.31 -9.14
CA ARG A 454 -40.66 -4.62 -10.37
C ARG A 454 -39.36 -5.18 -10.96
N ILE A 455 -38.37 -5.52 -10.13
CA ILE A 455 -37.16 -6.22 -10.57
C ILE A 455 -37.54 -7.52 -11.27
N LEU A 456 -38.44 -8.30 -10.66
CA LEU A 456 -38.88 -9.59 -11.20
C LEU A 456 -39.72 -9.43 -12.49
N ALA A 457 -40.56 -8.39 -12.58
CA ALA A 457 -41.27 -8.06 -13.82
C ALA A 457 -40.30 -7.72 -14.98
N VAL A 458 -39.28 -6.90 -14.71
CA VAL A 458 -38.26 -6.57 -15.70
C VAL A 458 -37.40 -7.79 -16.06
N LEU A 459 -37.08 -8.64 -15.09
CA LEU A 459 -36.36 -9.88 -15.35
C LEU A 459 -37.16 -10.80 -16.28
N ARG A 460 -38.47 -10.97 -16.04
CA ARG A 460 -39.35 -11.75 -16.92
C ARG A 460 -39.39 -11.21 -18.35
N GLU A 461 -39.31 -9.89 -18.53
CA GLU A 461 -39.23 -9.26 -19.86
C GLU A 461 -37.87 -9.48 -20.54
N HIS A 462 -36.79 -9.71 -19.77
CA HIS A 462 -35.43 -9.86 -20.29
C HIS A 462 -35.05 -11.30 -20.62
N LEU A 463 -35.63 -12.30 -19.94
CA LEU A 463 -35.31 -13.71 -20.14
C LEU A 463 -35.93 -14.25 -21.43
N THR A 464 -35.18 -15.09 -22.14
CA THR A 464 -35.61 -15.67 -23.43
C THR A 464 -35.84 -17.18 -23.37
N LYS A 465 -34.92 -17.91 -22.72
CA LYS A 465 -34.96 -19.37 -22.53
C LYS A 465 -35.17 -19.78 -21.07
N LEU A 466 -34.50 -19.11 -20.11
CA LEU A 466 -34.66 -19.42 -18.68
C LEU A 466 -35.97 -18.84 -18.13
N SER A 467 -36.58 -19.50 -17.14
CA SER A 467 -37.73 -18.95 -16.40
C SER A 467 -37.34 -18.48 -15.01
N ALA A 468 -37.74 -17.26 -14.64
CA ALA A 468 -37.54 -16.72 -13.29
C ALA A 468 -38.39 -17.44 -12.22
N ASP A 469 -39.45 -18.13 -12.64
CA ASP A 469 -40.38 -18.84 -11.74
C ASP A 469 -39.96 -20.30 -11.51
N ASN A 470 -38.99 -20.82 -12.27
CA ASN A 470 -38.47 -22.19 -12.17
C ASN A 470 -37.19 -22.23 -11.31
N PRO A 471 -37.19 -22.88 -10.13
CA PRO A 471 -36.00 -23.00 -9.29
C PRO A 471 -34.82 -23.69 -9.96
N GLN A 472 -35.07 -24.62 -10.89
CA GLN A 472 -34.02 -25.34 -11.61
C GLN A 472 -33.26 -24.42 -12.56
N ASP A 473 -33.97 -23.51 -13.25
CA ASP A 473 -33.37 -22.51 -14.15
C ASP A 473 -32.53 -21.49 -13.38
N LEU A 474 -32.99 -21.10 -12.18
CA LEU A 474 -32.20 -20.28 -11.26
C LEU A 474 -30.93 -21.02 -10.80
N GLY A 475 -31.03 -22.33 -10.55
CA GLY A 475 -29.90 -23.19 -10.23
C GLY A 475 -28.92 -23.37 -11.39
N LEU A 476 -29.43 -23.40 -12.63
CA LEU A 476 -28.62 -23.43 -13.84
C LEU A 476 -27.87 -22.10 -14.02
N ALA A 477 -28.54 -20.96 -13.83
CA ALA A 477 -27.89 -19.64 -13.83
C ALA A 477 -26.78 -19.54 -12.77
N ALA A 478 -27.00 -20.08 -11.56
CA ALA A 478 -25.98 -20.15 -10.52
C ALA A 478 -24.77 -21.02 -10.91
N THR A 479 -25.01 -22.12 -11.64
CA THR A 479 -23.96 -23.02 -12.12
C THR A 479 -23.16 -22.37 -13.26
N THR A 480 -23.84 -21.76 -14.22
CA THR A 480 -23.22 -20.99 -15.31
C THR A 480 -22.41 -19.81 -14.77
N GLY A 481 -22.93 -19.06 -13.81
CA GLY A 481 -22.16 -17.99 -13.14
C GLY A 481 -20.94 -18.48 -12.37
N GLY A 482 -20.99 -19.73 -11.87
CA GLY A 482 -19.85 -20.43 -11.29
C GLY A 482 -18.74 -20.71 -12.31
N ALA A 483 -19.13 -21.22 -13.48
CA ALA A 483 -18.21 -21.51 -14.59
C ALA A 483 -17.59 -20.24 -15.19
N LEU A 484 -18.36 -19.15 -15.31
CA LEU A 484 -17.85 -17.84 -15.77
C LEU A 484 -17.04 -17.08 -14.69
N ASN A 485 -16.82 -17.69 -13.52
CA ASN A 485 -16.08 -17.12 -12.40
C ASN A 485 -16.65 -15.76 -11.90
N ILE A 486 -17.98 -15.62 -11.92
CA ILE A 486 -18.71 -14.42 -11.46
C ILE A 486 -19.23 -14.63 -10.04
N VAL A 487 -19.72 -15.83 -9.77
CA VAL A 487 -20.23 -16.25 -8.47
C VAL A 487 -19.59 -17.56 -8.03
N SER A 488 -19.66 -17.89 -6.75
CA SER A 488 -19.49 -19.26 -6.26
C SER A 488 -20.86 -19.83 -5.92
N LYS A 489 -21.18 -21.00 -6.47
CA LYS A 489 -22.43 -21.71 -6.20
C LYS A 489 -22.46 -22.17 -4.75
N GLN A 490 -23.53 -21.83 -4.03
CA GLN A 490 -23.84 -22.38 -2.71
C GLN A 490 -25.02 -23.36 -2.80
N ARG A 491 -25.34 -24.05 -1.70
CA ARG A 491 -26.45 -25.03 -1.65
C ARG A 491 -27.78 -24.40 -2.12
N ASP A 492 -28.11 -23.21 -1.61
CA ASP A 492 -29.40 -22.51 -1.89
C ASP A 492 -29.23 -21.06 -2.40
N GLY A 493 -28.16 -20.78 -3.14
CA GLY A 493 -27.87 -19.41 -3.54
C GLY A 493 -26.58 -19.20 -4.29
N VAL A 494 -26.26 -17.92 -4.49
CA VAL A 494 -25.02 -17.47 -5.10
C VAL A 494 -24.28 -16.54 -4.16
N ARG A 495 -22.96 -16.64 -4.16
CA ARG A 495 -22.09 -15.62 -3.56
C ARG A 495 -21.31 -14.93 -4.67
N PHE A 496 -21.40 -13.61 -4.74
CA PHE A 496 -20.59 -12.84 -5.68
C PHE A 496 -19.11 -12.91 -5.30
N GLN A 497 -18.24 -13.21 -6.26
CA GLN A 497 -16.80 -13.28 -6.02
C GLN A 497 -16.22 -11.90 -5.68
N HIS A 498 -16.73 -10.86 -6.34
CA HIS A 498 -16.28 -9.48 -6.20
C HIS A 498 -17.43 -8.51 -5.98
N GLY A 499 -17.28 -7.59 -5.01
CA GLY A 499 -18.27 -6.55 -4.74
C GLY A 499 -18.47 -5.58 -5.92
N VAL A 500 -17.42 -5.35 -6.73
CA VAL A 500 -17.51 -4.55 -7.97
C VAL A 500 -18.45 -5.20 -8.99
N VAL A 501 -18.36 -6.52 -9.15
CA VAL A 501 -19.22 -7.30 -10.05
C VAL A 501 -20.67 -7.22 -9.58
N GLN A 502 -20.92 -7.40 -8.28
CA GLN A 502 -22.26 -7.24 -7.72
C GLN A 502 -22.80 -5.82 -7.91
N ALA A 503 -21.98 -4.79 -7.66
CA ALA A 503 -22.37 -3.40 -7.85
C ALA A 503 -22.73 -3.11 -9.31
N TYR A 504 -21.92 -3.59 -10.26
CA TYR A 504 -22.16 -3.44 -11.68
C TYR A 504 -23.44 -4.15 -12.15
N LEU A 505 -23.54 -5.46 -11.90
CA LEU A 505 -24.69 -6.26 -12.31
C LEU A 505 -25.99 -5.75 -11.67
N GLY A 506 -25.93 -5.39 -10.37
CA GLY A 506 -27.05 -4.76 -9.68
C GLY A 506 -27.42 -3.39 -10.24
N SER A 507 -26.46 -2.59 -10.71
CA SER A 507 -26.71 -1.26 -11.28
C SER A 507 -27.60 -1.27 -12.53
N ARG A 508 -27.65 -2.40 -13.24
CA ARG A 508 -28.51 -2.61 -14.42
C ARG A 508 -30.00 -2.63 -14.05
N PHE A 509 -30.34 -3.20 -12.88
CA PHE A 509 -31.72 -3.28 -12.38
C PHE A 509 -32.11 -2.12 -11.45
N LEU A 510 -31.18 -1.23 -11.09
CA LEU A 510 -31.48 -0.06 -10.24
C LEU A 510 -32.56 0.86 -10.82
N ALA A 511 -32.67 0.98 -12.15
CA ALA A 511 -33.74 1.79 -12.76
C ALA A 511 -35.14 1.27 -12.39
N ALA A 512 -35.30 -0.05 -12.29
CA ALA A 512 -36.56 -0.69 -11.89
C ALA A 512 -36.75 -0.60 -10.37
N ALA A 513 -35.69 -0.85 -9.61
CA ALA A 513 -35.70 -0.83 -8.15
C ALA A 513 -36.01 0.56 -7.56
N LEU A 514 -35.38 1.62 -8.09
CA LEU A 514 -35.51 3.00 -7.61
C LEU A 514 -36.89 3.63 -7.89
N ARG A 515 -37.78 2.95 -8.63
CA ARG A 515 -39.18 3.36 -8.75
C ARG A 515 -39.96 3.11 -7.46
N ASP A 516 -39.51 2.18 -6.63
CA ASP A 516 -40.04 1.98 -5.28
C ASP A 516 -39.27 2.87 -4.28
N PRO A 517 -39.92 3.88 -3.66
CA PRO A 517 -39.27 4.69 -2.65
C PRO A 517 -38.79 3.87 -1.44
N GLY A 518 -39.45 2.73 -1.13
CA GLY A 518 -39.09 1.85 -0.03
C GLY A 518 -37.79 1.07 -0.24
N PHE A 519 -37.29 0.95 -1.48
CA PHE A 519 -36.06 0.24 -1.78
C PHE A 519 -34.85 0.90 -1.09
N LEU A 520 -34.69 2.21 -1.26
CA LEU A 520 -33.61 2.96 -0.64
C LEU A 520 -33.79 3.06 0.87
N ASP A 521 -35.02 3.24 1.34
CA ASP A 521 -35.28 3.34 2.79
C ASP A 521 -34.95 2.02 3.51
N HIS A 522 -35.18 0.87 2.86
CA HIS A 522 -34.73 -0.42 3.36
C HIS A 522 -33.20 -0.54 3.31
N ALA A 523 -32.59 -0.17 2.18
CA ALA A 523 -31.15 -0.28 2.00
C ALA A 523 -30.34 0.63 2.92
N PHE A 524 -30.88 1.79 3.31
CA PHE A 524 -30.27 2.69 4.30
C PHE A 524 -30.51 2.24 5.74
N ARG A 525 -31.59 1.48 6.04
CA ARG A 525 -31.86 0.97 7.39
C ARG A 525 -31.18 -0.38 7.68
N CYS A 526 -31.01 -1.24 6.67
CA CYS A 526 -30.37 -2.54 6.85
C CYS A 526 -28.85 -2.42 7.05
N GLY A 527 -28.28 -3.28 7.90
CA GLY A 527 -26.82 -3.38 8.07
C GLY A 527 -26.14 -2.09 8.56
N ASN A 528 -26.83 -1.29 9.39
CA ASN A 528 -26.40 -0.01 9.94
C ASN A 528 -26.20 1.13 8.90
N GLY A 529 -26.78 1.05 7.69
CA GLY A 529 -26.56 2.04 6.61
C GLY A 529 -26.27 1.42 5.23
N PRO A 530 -26.18 2.24 4.17
CA PRO A 530 -25.86 1.76 2.82
C PRO A 530 -24.50 1.05 2.76
N GLY A 531 -24.46 -0.10 2.07
CA GLY A 531 -23.22 -0.80 1.75
C GLY A 531 -22.38 -0.09 0.69
N ARG A 532 -21.06 -0.35 0.67
CA ARG A 532 -20.13 0.20 -0.33
C ARG A 532 -20.50 -0.23 -1.74
N GLU A 533 -21.00 -1.45 -1.90
CA GLU A 533 -21.45 -2.01 -3.17
C GLU A 533 -22.68 -1.26 -3.70
N LEU A 534 -23.58 -0.82 -2.83
CA LEU A 534 -24.74 -0.01 -3.23
C LEU A 534 -24.30 1.39 -3.68
N LEU A 535 -23.39 2.04 -2.94
CA LEU A 535 -22.83 3.34 -3.33
C LEU A 535 -22.10 3.26 -4.68
N ALA A 536 -21.33 2.19 -4.90
CA ALA A 536 -20.70 1.91 -6.19
C ALA A 536 -21.74 1.66 -7.30
N ALA A 537 -22.82 0.93 -7.03
CA ALA A 537 -23.88 0.70 -8.00
C ALA A 537 -24.61 2.00 -8.39
N LEU A 538 -24.88 2.89 -7.42
CA LEU A 538 -25.50 4.20 -7.65
C LEU A 538 -24.62 5.13 -8.50
N THR A 539 -23.30 5.19 -8.22
CA THR A 539 -22.35 5.99 -9.02
C THR A 539 -22.23 5.48 -10.46
N LEU A 540 -22.16 4.16 -10.67
CA LEU A 540 -22.19 3.53 -11.99
C LEU A 540 -23.51 3.82 -12.72
N HIS A 541 -24.65 3.72 -12.02
CA HIS A 541 -25.97 4.00 -12.58
C HIS A 541 -26.09 5.45 -13.08
N CYS A 542 -25.66 6.44 -12.29
CA CYS A 542 -25.71 7.85 -12.66
C CYS A 542 -24.79 8.20 -13.84
N SER A 543 -23.60 7.61 -13.90
CA SER A 543 -22.61 7.88 -14.95
C SER A 543 -23.08 7.46 -16.35
N GLY A 544 -23.95 6.46 -16.44
CA GLY A 544 -24.52 6.02 -17.71
C GLY A 544 -25.45 7.05 -18.39
N ARG A 545 -25.96 8.05 -17.65
CA ARG A 545 -26.95 9.03 -18.18
C ARG A 545 -26.32 10.12 -19.05
N ARG A 546 -25.02 10.42 -18.88
CA ARG A 546 -24.33 11.50 -19.60
C ARG A 546 -23.74 11.06 -20.95
N ALA A 547 -23.30 9.80 -21.07
CA ALA A 547 -22.74 9.25 -22.31
C ALA A 547 -23.76 9.20 -23.48
N ALA A 548 -25.06 9.16 -23.19
CA ALA A 548 -26.11 9.21 -24.21
C ALA A 548 -26.31 10.60 -24.85
N GLY A 549 -25.77 11.67 -24.25
CA GLY A 549 -25.97 13.06 -24.70
C GLY A 549 -24.84 13.63 -25.57
N THR A 550 -23.65 13.04 -25.54
CA THR A 550 -22.48 13.48 -26.33
C THR A 550 -22.38 12.64 -27.60
N GLY A 551 -23.07 13.07 -28.66
CA GLY A 551 -23.15 12.39 -29.94
C GLY A 551 -21.83 12.34 -30.71
N ARG A 552 -20.97 11.36 -30.38
CA ARG A 552 -20.05 10.78 -31.37
C ARG A 552 -20.70 9.48 -31.84
N ARG A 553 -21.24 9.52 -33.05
CA ARG A 553 -21.88 8.41 -33.75
C ARG A 553 -20.91 7.22 -33.71
N ARG A 554 -21.27 6.14 -33.01
CA ARG A 554 -20.58 4.85 -33.19
C ARG A 554 -20.83 4.44 -34.63
N ASP A 555 -19.80 4.40 -35.48
CA ASP A 555 -19.90 4.02 -36.90
C ASP A 555 -20.13 2.49 -37.11
N HIS A 556 -20.42 1.76 -36.03
CA HIS A 556 -20.98 0.42 -36.06
C HIS A 556 -22.29 0.39 -35.29
N PRO A 557 -23.30 -0.40 -35.71
CA PRO A 557 -24.55 -0.55 -34.99
C PRO A 557 -24.29 -1.34 -33.70
N ALA A 558 -23.70 -0.69 -32.70
CA ALA A 558 -23.73 -1.17 -31.34
C ALA A 558 -25.21 -1.27 -30.98
N ARG A 559 -25.70 -2.49 -30.79
CA ARG A 559 -27.05 -2.74 -30.29
C ARG A 559 -27.25 -1.86 -29.05
N PRO A 560 -28.28 -0.99 -28.99
CA PRO A 560 -28.53 -0.20 -27.81
C PRO A 560 -28.66 -1.15 -26.63
N SER A 561 -27.91 -0.89 -25.55
CA SER A 561 -28.09 -1.64 -24.32
C SER A 561 -29.58 -1.57 -23.95
N LEU A 562 -30.19 -2.67 -23.51
CA LEU A 562 -31.61 -2.68 -23.17
C LEU A 562 -31.96 -1.66 -22.07
N ALA A 563 -30.97 -1.28 -21.25
CA ALA A 563 -31.06 -0.16 -20.32
C ALA A 563 -31.38 1.18 -21.02
N ASP A 564 -30.94 1.39 -22.26
CA ASP A 564 -31.25 2.59 -23.05
C ASP A 564 -32.71 2.64 -23.52
N ARG A 565 -33.37 1.49 -23.73
CA ARG A 565 -34.79 1.45 -24.15
C ARG A 565 -35.74 1.89 -23.05
N PHE A 566 -35.40 1.65 -21.78
CA PHE A 566 -36.20 2.06 -20.63
C PHE A 566 -35.80 3.43 -20.03
N ARG A 567 -34.72 4.06 -20.52
CA ARG A 567 -34.31 5.43 -20.12
C ARG A 567 -35.28 6.53 -20.59
N THR A 568 -36.11 6.25 -21.59
CA THR A 568 -37.01 7.23 -22.25
C THR A 568 -38.24 7.63 -21.43
N ARG A 569 -38.53 6.98 -20.30
CA ARG A 569 -39.64 7.37 -19.40
C ARG A 569 -39.17 7.62 -17.96
N ARG A 570 -38.98 8.91 -17.66
CA ARG A 570 -38.61 9.59 -16.39
C ARG A 570 -38.44 8.66 -15.16
N PRO A 571 -37.22 8.19 -14.85
CA PRO A 571 -36.87 7.77 -13.50
C PRO A 571 -36.40 8.99 -12.68
N GLY A 572 -36.67 8.97 -11.37
CA GLY A 572 -36.50 10.07 -10.41
C GLY A 572 -35.32 11.00 -10.68
N GLN A 573 -35.56 12.31 -10.54
CA GLN A 573 -34.56 13.35 -10.79
C GLN A 573 -33.27 13.03 -10.00
N PRO A 574 -32.08 12.96 -10.64
CA PRO A 574 -30.82 12.72 -9.95
C PRO A 574 -30.60 13.61 -8.71
N GLN A 575 -31.16 14.81 -8.74
CA GLN A 575 -31.18 15.76 -7.63
C GLN A 575 -31.88 15.22 -6.38
N GLU A 576 -32.99 14.48 -6.51
CA GLU A 576 -33.69 13.89 -5.36
C GLU A 576 -32.86 12.78 -4.71
N LEU A 577 -32.20 11.95 -5.52
CA LEU A 577 -31.29 10.91 -5.02
C LEU A 577 -30.09 11.53 -4.28
N LEU A 578 -29.48 12.58 -4.85
CA LEU A 578 -28.40 13.34 -4.19
C LEU A 578 -28.89 13.99 -2.89
N ARG A 579 -30.11 14.53 -2.87
CA ARG A 579 -30.71 15.11 -1.65
C ARG A 579 -30.89 14.05 -0.56
N ARG A 580 -31.32 12.83 -0.90
CA ARG A 580 -31.45 11.72 0.04
C ARG A 580 -30.09 11.26 0.58
N LEU A 581 -29.09 11.05 -0.29
CA LEU A 581 -27.74 10.66 0.14
C LEU A 581 -27.11 11.72 1.07
N ARG A 582 -27.25 13.01 0.72
CA ARG A 582 -26.81 14.11 1.58
C ARG A 582 -27.48 14.08 2.96
N THR A 583 -28.79 13.83 3.00
CA THR A 583 -29.54 13.74 4.26
C THR A 583 -29.09 12.54 5.10
N GLU A 584 -28.85 11.40 4.45
CA GLU A 584 -28.39 10.18 5.13
C GLU A 584 -26.97 10.30 5.67
N ALA A 585 -26.05 10.92 4.90
CA ALA A 585 -24.67 11.17 5.32
C ALA A 585 -24.61 12.01 6.60
N VAL A 586 -25.49 13.01 6.73
CA VAL A 586 -25.56 13.87 7.93
C VAL A 586 -26.19 13.14 9.12
N ARG A 587 -27.11 12.19 8.89
CA ARG A 587 -27.81 11.42 9.94
C ARG A 587 -27.00 10.23 10.46
N THR A 588 -26.14 9.66 9.63
CA THR A 588 -25.39 8.46 9.98
C THR A 588 -24.42 8.72 11.14
N HIS A 589 -24.50 7.91 12.19
CA HIS A 589 -23.60 8.00 13.36
C HIS A 589 -22.21 7.42 13.07
N ASN A 590 -22.08 6.52 12.09
CA ASN A 590 -20.81 5.99 11.63
C ASN A 590 -20.07 7.02 10.77
N ARG A 591 -19.03 7.63 11.36
CA ARG A 591 -18.22 8.69 10.75
C ARG A 591 -17.59 8.28 9.41
N THR A 592 -16.98 7.10 9.33
CA THR A 592 -16.37 6.58 8.09
C THR A 592 -17.40 6.42 6.98
N ARG A 593 -18.56 5.85 7.30
CA ARG A 593 -19.64 5.63 6.34
C ARG A 593 -20.23 6.95 5.83
N ALA A 594 -20.38 7.94 6.70
CA ALA A 594 -20.85 9.27 6.28
C ALA A 594 -19.94 9.90 5.21
N LEU A 595 -18.61 9.78 5.38
CA LEU A 595 -17.63 10.26 4.40
C LEU A 595 -17.73 9.49 3.07
N GLU A 596 -17.92 8.17 3.11
CA GLU A 596 -18.14 7.35 1.91
C GLU A 596 -19.40 7.75 1.13
N ILE A 597 -20.49 8.07 1.83
CA ILE A 597 -21.73 8.56 1.21
C ILE A 597 -21.50 9.92 0.55
N PHE A 598 -20.80 10.84 1.22
CA PHE A 598 -20.45 12.14 0.62
C PHE A 598 -19.56 11.99 -0.62
N ALA A 599 -18.58 11.09 -0.56
CA ALA A 599 -17.69 10.80 -1.68
C ALA A 599 -18.46 10.29 -2.90
N ALA A 600 -19.37 9.33 -2.71
CA ALA A 600 -20.24 8.83 -3.77
C ALA A 600 -21.18 9.93 -4.31
N ALA A 601 -21.74 10.78 -3.45
CA ALA A 601 -22.61 11.88 -3.86
C ALA A 601 -21.88 12.93 -4.73
N LEU A 602 -20.64 13.28 -4.41
CA LEU A 602 -19.82 14.20 -5.22
C LEU A 602 -19.50 13.60 -6.60
N GLU A 603 -19.19 12.32 -6.67
CA GLU A 603 -18.93 11.63 -7.93
C GLU A 603 -20.19 11.55 -8.80
N MET A 604 -21.36 11.27 -8.20
CA MET A 604 -22.65 11.29 -8.88
C MET A 604 -23.01 12.68 -9.40
N ASP A 605 -22.79 13.73 -8.61
CA ASP A 605 -23.06 15.11 -9.01
C ASP A 605 -22.18 15.52 -10.20
N ALA A 606 -20.89 15.19 -10.16
CA ALA A 606 -19.96 15.40 -11.27
C ALA A 606 -20.41 14.66 -12.54
N ALA A 607 -20.87 13.41 -12.40
CA ALA A 607 -21.43 12.64 -13.50
C ALA A 607 -22.72 13.26 -14.09
N THR A 608 -23.49 14.01 -13.30
CA THR A 608 -24.75 14.65 -13.73
C THR A 608 -24.63 16.13 -14.13
N GLY A 609 -23.41 16.68 -14.17
CA GLY A 609 -23.19 18.06 -14.65
C GLY A 609 -23.06 19.13 -13.56
N HIS A 610 -22.72 18.73 -12.32
CA HIS A 610 -22.46 19.65 -11.20
C HIS A 610 -23.65 20.51 -10.79
N THR A 611 -24.86 19.95 -10.80
CA THR A 611 -26.10 20.67 -10.45
C THR A 611 -26.20 21.00 -8.97
N CYS A 612 -25.57 20.21 -8.09
CA CYS A 612 -25.69 20.31 -6.64
C CYS A 612 -24.33 20.55 -5.94
N HIS A 613 -23.25 20.79 -6.70
CA HIS A 613 -21.86 20.84 -6.21
C HIS A 613 -21.69 21.74 -4.98
N ARG A 614 -22.16 23.00 -5.05
CA ARG A 614 -22.12 23.94 -3.93
C ARG A 614 -22.85 23.44 -2.70
N SER A 615 -24.08 22.95 -2.87
CA SER A 615 -24.91 22.47 -1.75
C SER A 615 -24.34 21.22 -1.06
N LEU A 616 -23.62 20.37 -1.81
CA LEU A 616 -22.90 19.21 -1.28
C LEU A 616 -21.64 19.66 -0.54
N ALA A 617 -20.85 20.57 -1.13
CA ALA A 617 -19.66 21.12 -0.49
C ALA A 617 -19.99 21.82 0.84
N GLU A 618 -21.06 22.61 0.90
CA GLU A 618 -21.55 23.25 2.13
C GLU A 618 -22.05 22.23 3.17
N ALA A 619 -22.59 21.10 2.74
CA ALA A 619 -23.02 20.03 3.65
C ALA A 619 -21.82 19.28 4.23
N VAL A 620 -20.82 18.98 3.40
CA VAL A 620 -19.55 18.38 3.83
C VAL A 620 -18.85 19.31 4.83
N SER A 621 -18.69 20.59 4.49
CA SER A 621 -18.06 21.58 5.36
C SER A 621 -18.72 21.70 6.73
N ARG A 622 -20.06 21.79 6.79
CA ARG A 622 -20.81 21.84 8.06
C ARG A 622 -20.71 20.57 8.89
N ALA A 623 -20.57 19.41 8.24
CA ALA A 623 -20.48 18.12 8.93
C ALA A 623 -19.04 17.76 9.34
N TRP A 624 -18.03 18.36 8.71
CA TRP A 624 -16.61 18.02 8.86
C TRP A 624 -16.10 18.02 10.31
N SER A 625 -16.55 18.98 11.11
CA SER A 625 -16.19 19.08 12.53
C SER A 625 -16.69 17.90 13.39
N ARG A 626 -17.70 17.16 12.92
CA ARG A 626 -18.20 15.94 13.59
C ARG A 626 -17.37 14.70 13.27
N TYR A 627 -16.56 14.76 12.22
CA TYR A 627 -15.75 13.65 11.73
C TYR A 627 -14.30 13.76 12.19
N GLN A 628 -14.02 14.43 13.31
CA GLN A 628 -12.67 14.50 13.85
C GLN A 628 -12.25 13.15 14.42
N GLY A 629 -10.99 12.79 14.15
CA GLY A 629 -10.38 11.61 14.74
C GLY A 629 -9.89 11.92 16.15
N ASP A 630 -9.81 10.89 16.98
CA ASP A 630 -9.16 10.93 18.29
C ASP A 630 -7.63 10.76 18.21
N GLY A 631 -7.10 10.64 16.98
CA GLY A 631 -5.67 10.50 16.65
C GLY A 631 -5.08 9.12 16.97
N SER A 632 -5.93 8.16 17.37
CA SER A 632 -5.54 6.77 17.53
C SER A 632 -5.30 6.06 16.19
N VAL A 633 -4.41 5.06 16.19
CA VAL A 633 -4.16 4.17 15.03
C VAL A 633 -5.45 3.48 14.53
N THR A 634 -6.50 3.40 15.36
CA THR A 634 -7.81 2.85 15.00
C THR A 634 -8.70 3.77 14.17
N ASP A 635 -8.39 5.06 14.11
CA ASP A 635 -9.07 6.00 13.24
C ASP A 635 -8.53 5.98 11.81
N ARG A 636 -7.60 5.08 11.49
CA ARG A 636 -7.03 4.96 10.15
C ARG A 636 -8.08 4.71 9.05
N PRO A 637 -9.12 3.87 9.23
CA PRO A 637 -10.20 3.77 8.24
C PRO A 637 -10.99 5.08 8.08
N LEU A 638 -11.13 5.87 9.14
CA LEU A 638 -11.74 7.20 9.09
C LEU A 638 -10.83 8.17 8.34
N GLU A 639 -9.52 8.15 8.60
CA GLU A 639 -8.53 8.96 7.90
C GLU A 639 -8.45 8.61 6.41
N ASP A 640 -8.41 7.32 6.06
CA ASP A 640 -8.48 6.85 4.67
C ASP A 640 -9.76 7.33 3.98
N ALA A 641 -10.91 7.31 4.68
CA ALA A 641 -12.17 7.83 4.14
C ALA A 641 -12.15 9.36 3.99
N LYS A 642 -11.47 10.10 4.87
CA LYS A 642 -11.26 11.55 4.71
C LYS A 642 -10.40 11.85 3.49
N ILE A 643 -9.27 11.15 3.35
CA ILE A 643 -8.35 11.30 2.22
C ILE A 643 -9.08 10.97 0.91
N ALA A 644 -9.84 9.87 0.87
CA ALA A 644 -10.67 9.50 -0.27
C ALA A 644 -11.72 10.57 -0.60
N LEU A 645 -12.40 11.14 0.40
CA LEU A 645 -13.36 12.23 0.18
C LEU A 645 -12.68 13.50 -0.36
N ILE A 646 -11.49 13.85 0.16
CA ILE A 646 -10.71 15.00 -0.33
C ILE A 646 -10.31 14.81 -1.79
N HIS A 647 -9.81 13.64 -2.17
CA HIS A 647 -9.49 13.32 -3.57
C HIS A 647 -10.74 13.40 -4.46
N ARG A 648 -11.90 12.87 -4.01
CA ARG A 648 -13.16 12.95 -4.76
C ARG A 648 -13.66 14.39 -4.88
N PHE A 649 -13.44 15.21 -3.86
CA PHE A 649 -13.77 16.63 -3.88
C PHE A 649 -12.91 17.37 -4.91
N GLY A 650 -11.59 17.16 -4.89
CA GLY A 650 -10.66 17.75 -5.87
C GLY A 650 -10.94 17.30 -7.30
N ASP A 651 -11.19 16.00 -7.52
CA ASP A 651 -11.58 15.44 -8.82
C ASP A 651 -12.88 16.05 -9.35
N ALA A 652 -13.89 16.19 -8.48
CA ALA A 652 -15.15 16.83 -8.85
C ALA A 652 -14.93 18.32 -9.16
N ALA A 653 -14.15 19.02 -8.36
CA ALA A 653 -13.85 20.45 -8.54
C ALA A 653 -13.10 20.73 -9.86
N ARG A 654 -12.10 19.92 -10.23
CA ARG A 654 -11.37 20.04 -11.51
C ARG A 654 -12.26 19.86 -12.75
N ARG A 655 -13.36 19.12 -12.62
CA ARG A 655 -14.31 18.85 -13.72
C ARG A 655 -15.41 19.90 -13.84
N VAL A 656 -15.50 20.85 -12.92
CA VAL A 656 -16.43 21.97 -13.00
C VAL A 656 -15.99 22.87 -14.15
N GLY A 657 -16.62 22.68 -15.31
CA GLY A 657 -16.35 23.50 -16.50
C GLY A 657 -16.91 24.91 -16.38
N PRO A 658 -16.52 25.84 -17.29
CA PRO A 658 -16.96 27.23 -17.26
C PRO A 658 -18.48 27.41 -17.44
N ARG A 659 -19.18 26.38 -17.94
CA ARG A 659 -20.65 26.35 -18.12
C ARG A 659 -21.41 25.83 -16.89
N ALA A 660 -20.70 25.46 -15.82
CA ALA A 660 -21.34 25.00 -14.59
C ALA A 660 -22.05 26.16 -13.87
N PRO A 661 -23.13 25.89 -13.13
CA PRO A 661 -23.90 26.95 -12.44
C PRO A 661 -23.11 27.64 -11.32
N HIS A 662 -22.09 26.98 -10.79
CA HIS A 662 -21.26 27.50 -9.70
C HIS A 662 -19.79 27.19 -9.97
N PRO A 663 -18.86 28.06 -9.52
CA PRO A 663 -17.43 27.79 -9.63
C PRO A 663 -17.01 26.60 -8.75
N PRO A 664 -15.81 26.02 -9.00
CA PRO A 664 -15.23 25.02 -8.12
C PRO A 664 -15.12 25.53 -6.67
N GLN A 665 -15.49 24.71 -5.70
CA GLN A 665 -15.59 25.13 -4.29
C GLN A 665 -14.29 24.93 -3.49
N TYR A 666 -13.14 25.36 -4.04
CA TYR A 666 -11.84 25.21 -3.38
C TYR A 666 -11.71 26.00 -2.06
N ARG A 667 -12.41 27.13 -1.93
CA ARG A 667 -12.46 27.92 -0.69
C ARG A 667 -13.01 27.10 0.48
N LEU A 668 -14.12 26.38 0.26
CA LEU A 668 -14.71 25.51 1.28
C LEU A 668 -13.77 24.36 1.66
N LEU A 669 -13.04 23.79 0.70
CA LEU A 669 -12.02 22.77 0.98
C LEU A 669 -10.91 23.32 1.88
N PHE A 670 -10.42 24.53 1.60
CA PHE A 670 -9.42 25.21 2.41
C PHE A 670 -9.93 25.51 3.83
N ASP A 671 -11.13 26.08 3.97
CA ASP A 671 -11.69 26.49 5.26
C ASP A 671 -11.92 25.29 6.20
N MET A 672 -12.28 24.12 5.66
CA MET A 672 -12.41 22.88 6.46
C MET A 672 -11.11 22.52 7.19
N MET A 673 -9.96 22.83 6.60
CA MET A 673 -8.65 22.48 7.17
C MET A 673 -8.31 23.26 8.43
N ALA A 674 -9.01 24.37 8.71
CA ALA A 674 -8.91 25.07 9.99
C ALA A 674 -9.29 24.15 11.17
N THR A 675 -10.35 23.35 10.98
CA THR A 675 -10.89 22.46 12.01
C THR A 675 -10.25 21.08 12.01
N GLU A 676 -9.69 20.64 10.88
CA GLU A 676 -9.15 19.30 10.72
C GLU A 676 -7.94 19.02 11.62
N THR A 677 -8.01 17.96 12.42
CA THR A 677 -6.94 17.53 13.32
C THR A 677 -5.90 16.67 12.62
N SER A 678 -6.28 15.78 11.70
CA SER A 678 -5.36 14.89 10.98
C SER A 678 -4.39 15.68 10.10
N TYR A 679 -3.10 15.40 10.27
CA TYR A 679 -2.03 15.95 9.44
C TYR A 679 -2.16 15.46 7.99
N LEU A 680 -2.39 14.17 7.77
CA LEU A 680 -2.50 13.59 6.42
C LEU A 680 -3.70 14.12 5.64
N ALA A 681 -4.83 14.35 6.30
CA ALA A 681 -5.98 14.98 5.66
C ALA A 681 -5.63 16.41 5.18
N ARG A 682 -4.96 17.22 6.01
CA ARG A 682 -4.50 18.57 5.61
C ARG A 682 -3.49 18.52 4.47
N LEU A 683 -2.54 17.58 4.53
CA LEU A 683 -1.50 17.42 3.49
C LEU A 683 -2.12 17.04 2.13
N ASN A 684 -3.06 16.11 2.11
CA ASN A 684 -3.75 15.72 0.87
C ASN A 684 -4.68 16.83 0.36
N ALA A 685 -5.32 17.61 1.24
CA ALA A 685 -6.07 18.79 0.83
C ALA A 685 -5.15 19.83 0.16
N ALA A 686 -3.95 20.06 0.69
CA ALA A 686 -2.96 20.93 0.06
C ALA A 686 -2.56 20.44 -1.35
N ARG A 687 -2.40 19.13 -1.56
CA ARG A 687 -2.12 18.56 -2.91
C ARG A 687 -3.28 18.83 -3.88
N GLU A 688 -4.51 18.60 -3.45
CA GLU A 688 -5.70 18.85 -4.28
C GLU A 688 -5.91 20.33 -4.59
N LEU A 689 -5.59 21.23 -3.65
CA LEU A 689 -5.57 22.67 -3.86
C LEU A 689 -4.46 23.08 -4.84
N GLY A 690 -3.25 22.56 -4.69
CA GLY A 690 -2.14 22.82 -5.61
C GLY A 690 -2.44 22.36 -7.04
N GLY A 691 -3.03 21.18 -7.20
CA GLY A 691 -3.47 20.66 -8.51
C GLY A 691 -4.72 21.32 -9.09
N GLY A 692 -5.38 22.23 -8.35
CA GLY A 692 -6.50 23.03 -8.85
C GLY A 692 -6.10 24.24 -9.71
N GLY A 693 -4.81 24.60 -9.72
CA GLY A 693 -4.24 25.64 -10.57
C GLY A 693 -4.97 26.98 -10.45
N ASP A 694 -5.32 27.57 -11.59
CA ASP A 694 -5.93 28.90 -11.67
C ASP A 694 -7.24 29.04 -10.90
N ALA A 695 -8.05 27.97 -10.85
CA ALA A 695 -9.32 27.99 -10.12
C ALA A 695 -9.10 28.16 -8.62
N THR A 696 -8.03 27.57 -8.07
CA THR A 696 -7.67 27.71 -6.66
C THR A 696 -7.07 29.08 -6.38
N VAL A 697 -6.20 29.60 -7.25
CA VAL A 697 -5.67 30.97 -7.13
C VAL A 697 -6.80 32.00 -7.10
N HIS A 698 -7.80 31.85 -7.96
CA HIS A 698 -9.00 32.70 -7.93
C HIS A 698 -9.80 32.55 -6.64
N ALA A 699 -10.02 31.31 -6.19
CA ALA A 699 -10.83 31.04 -4.99
C ALA A 699 -10.18 31.53 -3.70
N LEU A 700 -8.85 31.61 -3.65
CA LEU A 700 -8.07 32.02 -2.47
C LEU A 700 -7.44 33.40 -2.60
N ARG A 701 -7.74 34.18 -3.64
CA ARG A 701 -7.06 35.45 -3.97
C ARG A 701 -7.00 36.43 -2.79
N ASP A 702 -8.05 36.50 -1.98
CA ASP A 702 -8.16 37.33 -0.79
C ASP A 702 -7.24 36.89 0.36
N LEU A 703 -6.79 35.64 0.35
CA LEU A 703 -5.87 35.05 1.32
C LEU A 703 -4.43 34.92 0.82
N LEU A 704 -4.17 35.22 -0.45
CA LEU A 704 -2.81 35.22 -1.01
C LEU A 704 -2.04 36.44 -0.47
N GLY A 705 -1.48 36.28 0.72
CA GLY A 705 -0.66 37.25 1.43
C GLY A 705 0.52 36.58 2.13
N GLY A 706 1.42 37.39 2.70
CA GLY A 706 2.55 36.86 3.46
C GLY A 706 2.10 36.15 4.74
N PRO A 707 3.00 35.49 5.48
CA PRO A 707 2.68 34.78 6.73
C PRO A 707 2.02 35.65 7.82
N SER A 708 2.03 36.98 7.67
CA SER A 708 1.39 37.96 8.55
C SER A 708 -0.03 38.38 8.12
N ASP A 709 -0.45 38.07 6.89
CA ASP A 709 -1.69 38.59 6.27
C ASP A 709 -2.87 37.59 6.29
N ALA A 710 -2.69 36.40 6.88
CA ALA A 710 -3.73 35.38 6.93
C ALA A 710 -4.90 35.80 7.87
N GLY A 711 -5.91 36.48 7.35
CA GLY A 711 -7.17 36.82 8.06
C GLY A 711 -8.19 35.68 8.09
N PRO A 712 -9.45 35.90 8.56
CA PRO A 712 -9.91 36.59 9.78
C PRO A 712 -10.25 35.61 10.95
N ALA A 713 -10.66 36.16 12.10
CA ALA A 713 -11.17 35.59 13.35
C ALA A 713 -11.22 34.03 13.52
N GLY A 714 -10.37 33.52 14.41
CA GLY A 714 -10.37 32.14 14.91
C GLY A 714 -9.30 31.92 15.98
N ASP A 715 -9.38 30.79 16.69
CA ASP A 715 -8.37 30.39 17.68
C ASP A 715 -6.96 30.34 17.04
N GLU A 716 -5.91 30.61 17.80
CA GLU A 716 -4.52 30.66 17.34
C GLU A 716 -4.11 29.35 16.63
N ARG A 717 -4.60 28.22 17.13
CA ARG A 717 -4.39 26.89 16.53
C ARG A 717 -5.00 26.74 15.14
N GLN A 718 -6.19 27.28 14.92
CA GLN A 718 -6.88 27.21 13.62
C GLN A 718 -6.13 28.06 12.59
N ARG A 719 -5.70 29.27 12.99
CA ARG A 719 -4.86 30.13 12.16
C ARG A 719 -3.53 29.47 11.80
N GLY A 720 -2.89 28.79 12.75
CA GLY A 720 -1.69 28.00 12.51
C GLY A 720 -1.87 26.92 11.44
N ARG A 721 -2.98 26.16 11.49
CA ARG A 721 -3.27 25.10 10.50
C ARG A 721 -3.53 25.66 9.10
N LEU A 722 -4.29 26.75 8.98
CA LEU A 722 -4.55 27.38 7.69
C LEU A 722 -3.26 27.95 7.08
N ARG A 723 -2.41 28.56 7.90
CA ARG A 723 -1.09 29.05 7.48
C ARG A 723 -0.19 27.91 6.97
N GLN A 724 -0.18 26.77 7.66
CA GLN A 724 0.53 25.57 7.21
C GLN A 724 0.06 25.11 5.82
N VAL A 725 -1.25 25.06 5.57
CA VAL A 725 -1.81 24.70 4.26
C VAL A 725 -1.44 25.72 3.18
N LEU A 726 -1.43 27.02 3.49
CA LEU A 726 -0.99 28.06 2.55
C LEU A 726 0.51 27.92 2.20
N ALA A 727 1.36 27.65 3.19
CA ALA A 727 2.79 27.43 2.97
C ALA A 727 3.05 26.18 2.10
N TRP A 728 2.31 25.09 2.34
CA TRP A 728 2.41 23.87 1.51
C TRP A 728 1.94 24.07 0.07
N THR A 729 0.93 24.90 -0.15
CA THR A 729 0.33 25.12 -1.48
C THR A 729 1.06 26.18 -2.30
N ALA A 730 1.71 27.17 -1.69
CA ALA A 730 2.30 28.30 -2.40
C ALA A 730 3.25 27.91 -3.56
N PRO A 731 4.20 26.96 -3.41
CA PRO A 731 5.06 26.55 -4.53
C PRO A 731 4.29 25.85 -5.66
N ALA A 732 3.29 25.03 -5.33
CA ALA A 732 2.48 24.30 -6.31
C ALA A 732 1.52 25.22 -7.08
N LEU A 733 0.89 26.18 -6.40
CA LEU A 733 0.02 27.17 -7.04
C LEU A 733 0.76 27.99 -8.10
N PHE A 734 2.03 28.33 -7.85
CA PHE A 734 2.87 28.96 -8.85
C PHE A 734 3.25 28.01 -9.99
N LEU A 735 3.64 26.77 -9.66
CA LEU A 735 4.06 25.79 -10.67
C LEU A 735 2.94 25.46 -11.67
N PHE A 736 1.69 25.37 -11.21
CA PHE A 736 0.52 24.98 -12.00
C PHE A 736 -0.35 26.15 -12.48
N ALA A 737 0.03 27.41 -12.21
CA ALA A 737 -0.66 28.55 -12.79
C ALA A 737 -0.36 28.65 -14.29
N GLU A 738 -1.40 28.79 -15.13
CA GLU A 738 -1.23 28.96 -16.57
C GLU A 738 -1.07 30.45 -16.93
N GLU A 739 -0.22 30.75 -17.92
CA GLU A 739 -0.24 32.05 -18.59
C GLU A 739 -1.39 32.05 -19.62
N GLU A 740 -2.36 32.96 -19.47
CA GLU A 740 -3.40 33.16 -20.49
C GLU A 740 -2.74 33.37 -21.87
N HIS A 741 -3.06 32.49 -22.84
CA HIS A 741 -2.92 32.86 -24.24
C HIS A 741 -3.83 34.05 -24.48
N GLN A 742 -3.28 35.10 -25.10
CA GLN A 742 -3.96 36.35 -25.43
C GLN A 742 -5.25 36.06 -26.21
N LEU A 743 -6.37 35.89 -25.50
CA LEU A 743 -7.69 35.73 -26.11
C LEU A 743 -8.17 37.13 -26.49
N PHE A 744 -8.00 37.47 -27.77
CA PHE A 744 -8.71 38.57 -28.39
C PHE A 744 -10.19 38.20 -28.46
N VAL A 745 -10.99 38.75 -27.57
CA VAL A 745 -12.46 38.74 -27.66
C VAL A 745 -12.91 40.17 -27.96
N ASP A 746 -13.64 40.35 -29.07
CA ASP A 746 -14.22 41.61 -29.52
C ASP A 746 -13.26 42.80 -29.70
N GLY A 747 -12.00 42.55 -30.10
CA GLY A 747 -11.06 43.61 -30.45
C GLY A 747 -10.64 44.55 -29.30
N VAL A 748 -11.12 44.31 -28.07
CA VAL A 748 -10.80 45.10 -26.89
C VAL A 748 -9.78 44.36 -26.03
N ARG A 749 -8.63 44.99 -25.85
CA ARG A 749 -7.55 44.53 -24.97
C ARG A 749 -7.99 44.68 -23.50
N ARG A 750 -8.54 43.64 -22.89
CA ARG A 750 -8.76 43.62 -21.43
C ARG A 750 -7.47 43.17 -20.73
N PRO A 751 -6.90 43.92 -19.77
CA PRO A 751 -5.84 43.41 -18.93
C PRO A 751 -6.43 42.33 -18.01
N GLY A 752 -6.27 41.06 -18.37
CA GLY A 752 -6.51 39.95 -17.46
C GLY A 752 -5.59 40.08 -16.25
N THR A 753 -6.15 39.98 -15.04
CA THR A 753 -5.37 39.84 -13.80
C THR A 753 -4.49 38.59 -13.94
N SER A 754 -3.17 38.75 -14.08
CA SER A 754 -2.26 37.63 -14.31
C SER A 754 -2.20 36.72 -13.08
N VAL A 755 -2.95 35.62 -13.12
CA VAL A 755 -3.01 34.57 -12.10
C VAL A 755 -1.61 34.07 -11.73
N THR A 756 -0.75 33.88 -12.74
CA THR A 756 0.66 33.52 -12.58
C THR A 756 1.44 34.56 -11.79
N ARG A 757 1.18 35.86 -12.02
CA ARG A 757 1.82 36.96 -11.29
C ARG A 757 1.36 36.98 -9.83
N ASP A 758 0.07 36.77 -9.57
CA ASP A 758 -0.47 36.70 -8.21
C ASP A 758 0.17 35.53 -7.44
N ALA A 759 0.19 34.33 -8.04
CA ALA A 759 0.79 33.14 -7.44
C ALA A 759 2.31 33.28 -7.24
N GLY A 760 3.02 33.85 -8.21
CA GLY A 760 4.46 34.11 -8.12
C GLY A 760 4.80 35.17 -7.07
N SER A 761 4.01 36.25 -7.00
CA SER A 761 4.17 37.29 -5.97
C SER A 761 3.92 36.73 -4.58
N ASN A 762 2.92 35.84 -4.43
CA ASN A 762 2.66 35.15 -3.18
C ASN A 762 3.87 34.28 -2.76
N LEU A 763 4.39 33.43 -3.65
CA LEU A 763 5.55 32.60 -3.36
C LEU A 763 6.78 33.43 -2.95
N ARG A 764 7.09 34.50 -3.69
CA ARG A 764 8.20 35.40 -3.35
C ARG A 764 8.06 35.99 -1.95
N ARG A 765 6.87 36.46 -1.56
CA ARG A 765 6.63 37.00 -0.21
C ARG A 765 6.94 35.98 0.89
N TRP A 766 6.61 34.71 0.67
CA TRP A 766 6.93 33.62 1.59
C TRP A 766 8.44 33.39 1.71
N VAL A 767 9.17 33.39 0.59
CA VAL A 767 10.63 33.23 0.56
C VAL A 767 11.34 34.44 1.17
N ASP A 768 10.94 35.66 0.81
CA ASP A 768 11.51 36.91 1.35
C ASP A 768 11.34 37.00 2.87
N HIS A 769 10.23 36.48 3.40
CA HIS A 769 9.98 36.46 4.84
C HIS A 769 10.98 35.60 5.62
N LEU A 770 11.54 34.54 5.01
CA LEU A 770 12.60 33.75 5.62
C LEU A 770 13.87 34.59 5.84
N GLY A 771 14.18 35.49 4.91
CA GLY A 771 15.33 36.39 5.00
C GLY A 771 15.14 37.52 6.01
N SER A 772 13.91 38.01 6.19
CA SER A 772 13.62 39.18 7.05
C SER A 772 13.50 38.87 8.54
N THR A 773 13.07 37.65 8.91
CA THR A 773 12.65 37.33 10.28
C THR A 773 13.59 36.31 10.93
N ARG A 774 14.51 36.76 11.79
CA ARG A 774 15.39 35.87 12.59
C ARG A 774 14.74 35.31 13.88
N LYS A 775 13.44 35.57 14.10
CA LYS A 775 12.73 35.14 15.32
C LYS A 775 12.54 33.62 15.36
N ALA A 776 12.46 33.05 16.57
CA ALA A 776 12.25 31.61 16.77
C ALA A 776 10.97 31.09 16.08
N GLU A 777 9.92 31.91 15.99
CA GLU A 777 8.66 31.58 15.29
C GLU A 777 8.83 31.38 13.77
N ALA A 778 9.88 31.97 13.17
CA ALA A 778 10.16 31.80 11.73
C ALA A 778 10.51 30.35 11.37
N ARG A 779 10.95 29.55 12.36
CA ARG A 779 11.33 28.15 12.14
C ARG A 779 10.14 27.32 11.68
N THR A 780 8.97 27.46 12.31
CA THR A 780 7.79 26.67 11.91
C THR A 780 7.41 26.93 10.44
N TRP A 781 7.48 28.18 9.98
CA TRP A 781 7.19 28.55 8.58
C TRP A 781 8.25 28.03 7.62
N GLU A 782 9.51 28.03 8.06
CA GLU A 782 10.62 27.45 7.31
C GLU A 782 10.45 25.95 7.08
N LEU A 783 9.92 25.20 8.06
CA LEU A 783 9.58 23.79 7.90
C LEU A 783 8.42 23.61 6.91
N ASP A 784 7.33 24.36 7.10
CA ASP A 784 6.13 24.22 6.27
C ASP A 784 6.41 24.62 4.81
N LEU A 785 7.09 25.75 4.57
CA LEU A 785 7.42 26.19 3.20
C LEU A 785 8.38 25.22 2.50
N ALA A 786 9.40 24.69 3.22
CA ALA A 786 10.28 23.68 2.67
C ALA A 786 9.50 22.43 2.24
N GLN A 787 8.53 21.99 3.04
CA GLN A 787 7.64 20.88 2.67
C GLN A 787 6.82 21.20 1.42
N GLY A 788 6.33 22.45 1.27
CA GLY A 788 5.67 22.91 0.05
C GLY A 788 6.54 22.78 -1.20
N PHE A 789 7.83 23.13 -1.12
CA PHE A 789 8.78 22.94 -2.22
C PHE A 789 8.96 21.45 -2.56
N ARG A 790 9.10 20.59 -1.54
CA ARG A 790 9.22 19.13 -1.74
C ARG A 790 7.97 18.56 -2.42
N LEU A 791 6.78 18.98 -2.01
CA LEU A 791 5.50 18.62 -2.64
C LEU A 791 5.42 19.06 -4.11
N ALA A 792 5.73 20.32 -4.40
CA ALA A 792 5.70 20.87 -5.76
C ALA A 792 6.78 20.26 -6.68
N ALA A 793 7.92 19.86 -6.12
CA ALA A 793 8.99 19.22 -6.86
C ALA A 793 8.63 17.80 -7.34
N ASN A 794 7.62 17.17 -6.76
CA ASN A 794 7.23 15.78 -7.04
C ASN A 794 6.39 15.63 -8.31
N CYS A 795 6.91 16.11 -9.43
CA CYS A 795 6.28 16.00 -10.75
C CYS A 795 7.33 15.59 -11.78
N ARG A 796 6.99 14.68 -12.68
CA ARG A 796 7.88 14.29 -13.79
C ARG A 796 7.76 15.22 -14.98
N ALA A 797 6.53 15.59 -15.32
CA ALA A 797 6.23 16.55 -16.38
C ALA A 797 6.10 17.97 -15.80
N TYR A 798 7.22 18.66 -15.62
CA TYR A 798 7.18 20.04 -15.15
C TYR A 798 6.56 21.00 -16.18
N PRO A 799 5.63 21.88 -15.74
CA PRO A 799 5.20 23.05 -16.48
C PRO A 799 6.37 24.01 -16.80
N ARG A 800 6.09 25.07 -17.57
CA ARG A 800 7.11 26.00 -18.09
C ARG A 800 7.97 26.68 -17.00
N HIS A 801 7.49 26.76 -15.75
CA HIS A 801 8.11 27.53 -14.68
C HIS A 801 9.12 26.75 -13.78
N ARG A 802 9.62 25.58 -14.20
CA ARG A 802 10.59 24.78 -13.42
C ARG A 802 11.82 25.56 -12.95
N SER A 803 12.47 26.31 -13.85
CA SER A 803 13.73 27.01 -13.54
C SER A 803 13.54 28.06 -12.45
N TYR A 804 12.42 28.78 -12.50
CA TYR A 804 12.07 29.75 -11.48
C TYR A 804 11.81 29.09 -10.12
N LEU A 805 11.14 27.95 -10.09
CA LEU A 805 10.94 27.19 -8.86
C LEU A 805 12.26 26.70 -8.26
N VAL A 806 13.24 26.33 -9.08
CA VAL A 806 14.61 26.00 -8.64
C VAL A 806 15.28 27.22 -8.01
N GLU A 807 15.20 28.39 -8.64
CA GLU A 807 15.76 29.64 -8.09
C GLU A 807 15.15 29.99 -6.72
N GLU A 808 13.83 29.95 -6.60
CA GLU A 808 13.13 30.22 -5.32
C GLU A 808 13.45 29.16 -4.26
N ALA A 809 13.63 27.89 -4.64
CA ALA A 809 14.06 26.83 -3.72
C ALA A 809 15.52 27.02 -3.25
N GLU A 810 16.43 27.47 -4.13
CA GLU A 810 17.80 27.83 -3.75
C GLU A 810 17.83 29.06 -2.84
N LEU A 811 16.97 30.06 -3.08
CA LEU A 811 16.80 31.21 -2.20
C LEU A 811 16.27 30.79 -0.82
N ALA A 812 15.25 29.93 -0.78
CA ALA A 812 14.75 29.35 0.47
C ALA A 812 15.84 28.55 1.20
N LEU A 813 16.72 27.84 0.48
CA LEU A 813 17.84 27.09 1.07
C LEU A 813 18.91 28.02 1.68
N ARG A 814 19.14 29.18 1.06
CA ARG A 814 20.04 30.22 1.60
C ARG A 814 19.53 30.86 2.87
N HIS A 815 18.23 31.13 2.93
CA HIS A 815 17.60 31.84 4.06
C HIS A 815 17.05 30.91 5.15
N SER A 816 17.07 29.60 4.94
CA SER A 816 16.76 28.61 5.98
C SER A 816 17.93 28.41 6.92
N HIS A 817 17.66 28.23 8.21
CA HIS A 817 18.70 27.96 9.22
C HIS A 817 18.46 26.65 9.98
N PHE A 818 17.37 25.95 9.71
CA PHE A 818 17.05 24.68 10.36
C PHE A 818 17.50 23.50 9.51
N TRP A 819 18.20 22.55 10.13
CA TRP A 819 18.76 21.38 9.44
C TRP A 819 17.70 20.58 8.68
N TYR A 820 16.47 20.49 9.20
CA TYR A 820 15.40 19.74 8.53
C TYR A 820 14.90 20.48 7.30
N SER A 821 14.80 21.81 7.33
CA SER A 821 14.45 22.60 6.14
C SER A 821 15.52 22.46 5.06
N HIS A 822 16.81 22.43 5.43
CA HIS A 822 17.90 22.12 4.49
C HIS A 822 17.75 20.72 3.87
N LEU A 823 17.44 19.71 4.69
CA LEU A 823 17.20 18.34 4.26
C LEU A 823 16.09 18.29 3.20
N VAL A 824 14.94 18.87 3.52
CA VAL A 824 13.74 18.86 2.68
C VAL A 824 13.97 19.62 1.37
N LEU A 825 14.62 20.78 1.42
CA LEU A 825 14.94 21.60 0.24
C LEU A 825 15.97 20.91 -0.67
N ILE A 826 16.97 20.22 -0.10
CA ILE A 826 17.92 19.41 -0.89
C ILE A 826 17.20 18.26 -1.60
N GLN A 827 16.26 17.57 -0.94
CA GLN A 827 15.43 16.57 -1.61
C GLN A 827 14.56 17.19 -2.71
N ALA A 828 13.94 18.35 -2.47
CA ALA A 828 13.14 19.06 -3.47
C ALA A 828 13.97 19.44 -4.70
N LEU A 829 15.15 20.04 -4.50
CA LEU A 829 16.11 20.38 -5.55
C LEU A 829 16.60 19.14 -6.31
N THR A 830 16.77 18.01 -5.60
CA THR A 830 17.15 16.74 -6.20
C THR A 830 16.08 16.24 -7.18
N LEU A 831 14.81 16.25 -6.77
CA LEU A 831 13.69 15.90 -7.65
C LEU A 831 13.63 16.85 -8.86
N LEU A 832 13.76 18.16 -8.60
CA LEU A 832 13.82 19.20 -9.63
C LEU A 832 15.06 19.11 -10.53
N ALA A 833 16.08 18.34 -10.19
CA ALA A 833 17.28 18.15 -11.00
C ALA A 833 17.28 16.84 -11.81
N LEU A 834 16.34 15.92 -11.55
CA LEU A 834 16.24 14.67 -12.29
C LEU A 834 15.89 14.91 -13.78
N PRO A 835 16.44 14.09 -14.69
CA PRO A 835 16.03 14.10 -16.09
C PRO A 835 14.60 13.58 -16.21
N ARG A 836 13.86 13.98 -17.26
CA ARG A 836 12.48 13.50 -17.47
C ARG A 836 12.43 11.99 -17.72
N ASP A 837 13.37 11.47 -18.51
CA ASP A 837 13.47 10.05 -18.82
C ASP A 837 14.36 9.35 -17.78
N PRO A 838 13.83 8.40 -16.96
CA PRO A 838 14.62 7.65 -16.00
C PRO A 838 15.67 6.74 -16.67
N ALA A 839 15.52 6.40 -17.95
CA ALA A 839 16.49 5.62 -18.69
C ALA A 839 17.71 6.46 -19.12
N GLU A 840 17.63 7.80 -19.12
CA GLU A 840 18.73 8.69 -19.52
C GLU A 840 19.99 8.43 -18.67
N ASN A 841 21.09 8.08 -19.34
CA ASN A 841 22.39 7.86 -18.69
C ASN A 841 22.99 9.19 -18.17
N LEU A 842 23.88 9.14 -17.18
CA LEU A 842 24.64 10.33 -16.76
C LEU A 842 25.37 10.96 -17.95
N ARG A 843 25.11 12.26 -18.15
CA ARG A 843 25.70 13.03 -19.24
C ARG A 843 27.22 13.11 -19.12
N ALA A 844 27.90 13.09 -20.26
CA ALA A 844 29.36 13.15 -20.29
C ALA A 844 29.93 14.53 -19.92
N ARG A 845 29.19 15.61 -20.24
CA ARG A 845 29.54 17.03 -20.05
C ARG A 845 28.26 17.85 -19.87
N GLY A 846 28.39 19.08 -19.36
CA GLY A 846 27.29 20.03 -19.21
C GLY A 846 26.50 19.83 -17.90
N HIS A 847 25.36 20.52 -17.80
CA HIS A 847 24.48 20.44 -16.63
C HIS A 847 24.06 18.98 -16.38
N GLY A 848 24.13 18.54 -15.12
CA GLY A 848 23.77 17.17 -14.71
C GLY A 848 24.87 16.11 -14.90
N SER A 849 26.09 16.50 -15.30
CA SER A 849 27.23 15.58 -15.47
C SER A 849 28.06 15.31 -14.20
N ASP A 850 27.89 16.14 -13.16
CA ASP A 850 28.54 16.00 -11.84
C ASP A 850 27.50 16.15 -10.71
N PRO A 851 26.74 15.09 -10.39
CA PRO A 851 25.75 15.10 -9.31
C PRO A 851 26.35 15.48 -7.95
N ARG A 852 27.55 14.99 -7.63
CA ARG A 852 28.23 15.31 -6.36
C ARG A 852 28.58 16.80 -6.28
N GLY A 853 29.08 17.38 -7.37
CA GLY A 853 29.37 18.81 -7.45
C GLY A 853 28.12 19.67 -7.22
N LEU A 854 26.99 19.30 -7.85
CA LEU A 854 25.71 19.99 -7.69
C LEU A 854 25.21 19.97 -6.24
N VAL A 855 25.17 18.80 -5.61
CA VAL A 855 24.71 18.67 -4.21
C VAL A 855 25.69 19.35 -3.24
N THR A 856 27.00 19.31 -3.53
CA THR A 856 28.01 20.04 -2.72
C THR A 856 27.79 21.55 -2.82
N TYR A 857 27.39 22.08 -3.98
CA TYR A 857 27.00 23.48 -4.11
C TYR A 857 25.77 23.80 -3.24
N TRP A 858 24.73 22.97 -3.27
CA TRP A 858 23.56 23.15 -2.39
C TRP A 858 23.92 23.14 -0.90
N LEU A 859 24.81 22.23 -0.47
CA LEU A 859 25.34 22.22 0.90
C LEU A 859 26.10 23.51 1.24
N SER A 860 26.82 24.10 0.29
CA SER A 860 27.62 25.33 0.53
C SER A 860 26.78 26.60 0.64
N ILE A 861 25.56 26.62 0.07
CA ILE A 861 24.63 27.75 0.18
C ILE A 861 23.63 27.60 1.33
N ALA A 862 23.51 26.41 1.91
CA ALA A 862 22.56 26.13 2.97
C ALA A 862 22.82 27.01 4.21
N GLY A 863 21.88 27.91 4.52
CA GLY A 863 21.98 28.85 5.63
C GLY A 863 23.08 29.92 5.52
N SER A 864 23.60 30.16 4.32
CA SER A 864 24.59 31.22 4.07
C SER A 864 23.97 32.63 4.07
N GLY A 865 22.65 32.75 3.98
CA GLY A 865 21.97 34.03 3.83
C GLY A 865 22.41 34.75 2.55
N THR A 866 22.83 36.01 2.69
CA THR A 866 23.38 36.82 1.59
C THR A 866 24.88 36.62 1.36
N ASP A 867 25.55 35.87 2.23
CA ASP A 867 26.99 35.67 2.15
C ASP A 867 27.34 34.78 0.96
N ALA A 868 28.46 35.10 0.29
CA ALA A 868 28.95 34.29 -0.81
C ALA A 868 29.34 32.89 -0.31
N PRO A 869 29.17 31.82 -1.12
CA PRO A 869 29.57 30.47 -0.72
C PRO A 869 31.07 30.44 -0.44
N THR A 870 31.47 30.25 0.81
CA THR A 870 32.88 30.14 1.20
C THR A 870 33.31 28.66 1.22
N PRO A 871 34.49 28.31 0.70
CA PRO A 871 35.00 26.94 0.74
C PRO A 871 35.28 26.42 2.16
N ASP A 872 35.39 27.32 3.14
CA ASP A 872 35.59 27.04 4.57
C ASP A 872 34.29 27.09 5.38
N SER A 873 33.12 26.97 4.74
CA SER A 873 31.85 26.93 5.45
C SER A 873 31.85 25.82 6.50
N GLU A 874 31.55 26.17 7.75
CA GLU A 874 31.40 25.26 8.88
C GLU A 874 30.64 23.97 8.51
N SER A 875 31.09 22.82 9.01
CA SER A 875 30.59 21.49 8.67
C SER A 875 29.05 21.39 8.70
N PRO A 876 28.40 20.79 7.66
CA PRO A 876 26.95 20.62 7.63
C PRO A 876 26.48 19.62 8.68
N HIS A 877 25.21 19.75 9.10
CA HIS A 877 24.60 18.84 10.06
C HIS A 877 24.69 17.37 9.60
N PRO A 878 25.04 16.39 10.46
CA PRO A 878 25.29 15.01 10.06
C PRO A 878 24.14 14.35 9.27
N LEU A 879 22.88 14.57 9.66
CA LEU A 879 21.72 14.01 8.92
C LEU A 879 21.54 14.68 7.54
N VAL A 880 21.87 15.97 7.41
CA VAL A 880 21.78 16.70 6.14
C VAL A 880 22.87 16.22 5.19
N ARG A 881 24.08 15.97 5.71
CA ARG A 881 25.17 15.37 4.96
C ARG A 881 24.80 13.97 4.45
N GLU A 882 24.18 13.16 5.31
CA GLU A 882 23.71 11.85 4.89
C GLU A 882 22.63 11.95 3.80
N VAL A 883 21.65 12.84 3.95
CA VAL A 883 20.64 13.06 2.91
C VAL A 883 21.27 13.54 1.61
N ALA A 884 22.27 14.42 1.67
CA ALA A 884 23.03 14.83 0.49
C ALA A 884 23.69 13.63 -0.20
N ASP A 885 24.28 12.69 0.55
CA ASP A 885 24.83 11.45 -0.01
C ASP A 885 23.75 10.56 -0.65
N GLN A 886 22.55 10.47 -0.05
CA GLN A 886 21.40 9.77 -0.63
C GLN A 886 20.90 10.46 -1.92
N CYS A 887 20.84 11.80 -1.93
CA CYS A 887 20.44 12.58 -3.10
C CYS A 887 21.42 12.45 -4.25
N VAL A 888 22.73 12.40 -3.94
CA VAL A 888 23.76 12.04 -4.93
C VAL A 888 23.50 10.67 -5.52
N ALA A 889 23.19 9.67 -4.68
CA ALA A 889 22.88 8.32 -5.16
C ALA A 889 21.66 8.32 -6.08
N ALA A 890 20.57 9.01 -5.70
CA ALA A 890 19.37 9.17 -6.52
C ALA A 890 19.65 9.80 -7.90
N LEU A 891 20.51 10.82 -7.96
CA LEU A 891 20.91 11.44 -9.22
C LEU A 891 21.83 10.54 -10.06
N ILE A 892 22.55 9.62 -9.45
CA ILE A 892 23.45 8.69 -10.14
C ILE A 892 22.67 7.49 -10.69
N ASP A 893 21.87 6.83 -9.86
CA ASP A 893 21.18 5.59 -10.23
C ASP A 893 19.81 5.81 -10.87
N ARG A 894 19.24 7.02 -10.77
CA ARG A 894 17.88 7.38 -11.24
C ARG A 894 16.77 6.62 -10.51
N HIS A 895 16.98 6.31 -9.24
CA HIS A 895 16.00 5.72 -8.34
C HIS A 895 15.73 6.63 -7.13
N PRO A 896 15.09 7.81 -7.32
CA PRO A 896 14.74 8.68 -6.20
C PRO A 896 13.91 7.96 -5.13
N GLU A 897 13.08 7.00 -5.50
CA GLU A 897 12.24 6.22 -4.60
C GLU A 897 13.00 5.37 -3.58
N ARG A 898 14.29 5.12 -3.81
CA ARG A 898 15.15 4.37 -2.88
C ARG A 898 15.88 5.25 -1.88
N HIS A 899 15.93 6.56 -2.14
CA HIS A 899 16.85 7.49 -1.48
C HIS A 899 16.14 8.72 -0.90
N CYS A 900 15.03 9.12 -1.50
CA CYS A 900 14.22 10.28 -1.14
C CYS A 900 12.80 9.85 -0.75
N TRP A 901 12.12 10.70 0.01
CA TRP A 901 10.73 10.50 0.43
C TRP A 901 9.97 11.82 0.42
N MET A 902 8.64 11.76 0.33
CA MET A 902 7.78 12.94 0.23
C MET A 902 7.40 13.55 1.56
N ASP A 903 7.16 12.71 2.55
CA ASP A 903 6.72 13.09 3.88
C ASP A 903 7.01 11.95 4.85
N GLU A 904 7.53 12.29 6.02
CA GLU A 904 8.02 11.37 7.05
C GLU A 904 6.87 10.57 7.67
N HIS A 905 5.72 11.21 7.85
CA HIS A 905 4.54 10.57 8.44
C HIS A 905 3.81 9.72 7.40
N GLU A 906 3.67 10.21 6.16
CA GLU A 906 3.03 9.44 5.08
C GLU A 906 3.81 8.18 4.71
N ILE A 907 5.13 8.29 4.52
CA ILE A 907 5.95 7.16 4.05
C ILE A 907 6.02 6.03 5.08
N VAL A 908 6.09 6.35 6.38
CA VAL A 908 6.15 5.34 7.45
C VAL A 908 4.83 4.60 7.62
N GLY A 909 3.72 5.22 7.25
CA GLY A 909 2.42 4.56 7.23
C GLY A 909 2.34 3.40 6.22
N ARG A 910 3.16 3.37 5.18
CA ARG A 910 3.01 2.43 4.06
C ARG A 910 4.26 1.60 3.87
N VAL A 911 4.12 0.29 3.69
CA VAL A 911 5.22 -0.59 3.24
C VAL A 911 5.60 -0.23 1.81
N GLY A 912 4.58 -0.05 0.96
CA GLY A 912 4.68 0.42 -0.41
C GLY A 912 5.23 -0.58 -1.42
N SER A 913 5.25 -0.16 -2.69
CA SER A 913 5.71 -0.98 -3.82
C SER A 913 6.29 -0.12 -4.94
N VAL A 914 7.26 -0.64 -5.69
CA VAL A 914 7.87 0.04 -6.84
C VAL A 914 7.93 -0.90 -8.04
N SER A 915 7.71 -0.38 -9.25
CA SER A 915 8.00 -1.17 -10.46
C SER A 915 9.50 -1.16 -10.78
N PRO A 916 10.14 -2.32 -11.02
CA PRO A 916 11.55 -2.36 -11.39
C PRO A 916 11.80 -1.80 -12.80
N GLN A 917 10.78 -1.74 -13.67
CA GLN A 917 10.95 -1.44 -15.08
C GLN A 917 11.07 0.08 -15.32
N PRO A 918 12.14 0.58 -15.98
CA PRO A 918 12.32 2.02 -16.20
C PRO A 918 11.25 2.62 -17.13
N GLU A 919 10.78 1.86 -18.13
CA GLU A 919 9.71 2.26 -19.06
C GLU A 919 8.44 2.62 -18.29
N ILE A 920 8.02 1.74 -17.38
CA ILE A 920 6.82 1.92 -16.56
C ILE A 920 6.98 3.11 -15.62
N ARG A 921 8.13 3.21 -14.95
CA ARG A 921 8.43 4.37 -14.10
C ARG A 921 8.33 5.66 -14.90
N GLY A 922 8.79 5.69 -16.15
CA GLY A 922 8.69 6.84 -17.06
C GLY A 922 7.26 7.34 -17.31
N LEU A 923 6.24 6.50 -17.12
CA LEU A 923 4.83 6.81 -17.39
C LEU A 923 4.08 7.39 -16.19
N GLU A 924 4.65 7.31 -14.99
CA GLU A 924 4.07 7.89 -13.78
C GLU A 924 4.11 9.44 -13.85
N ASP A 925 3.15 10.12 -13.22
CA ASP A 925 3.10 11.59 -13.22
C ASP A 925 4.02 12.22 -12.17
N SER A 926 4.37 11.46 -11.13
CA SER A 926 5.18 11.89 -9.99
C SER A 926 6.45 11.04 -9.84
N TRP A 927 7.49 11.61 -9.21
CA TRP A 927 8.74 10.89 -8.93
C TRP A 927 8.57 9.90 -7.77
N LEU A 928 7.79 10.30 -6.78
CA LEU A 928 7.52 9.59 -5.55
C LEU A 928 6.00 9.51 -5.36
N PRO A 929 5.31 8.61 -6.06
CA PRO A 929 3.88 8.38 -5.86
C PRO A 929 3.55 8.00 -4.42
N ALA A 930 2.32 8.29 -4.00
CA ALA A 930 1.80 7.97 -2.67
C ALA A 930 1.89 6.46 -2.34
N SER A 931 1.92 5.59 -3.34
CA SER A 931 2.10 4.15 -3.20
C SER A 931 3.53 3.72 -2.83
N HIS A 932 4.52 4.60 -2.94
CA HIS A 932 5.85 4.35 -2.40
C HIS A 932 5.78 4.37 -0.87
N GLY A 933 6.52 3.46 -0.26
CA GLY A 933 6.53 3.26 1.18
C GLY A 933 7.93 2.99 1.66
N TRP A 934 8.09 2.92 2.98
CA TRP A 934 9.40 2.87 3.59
C TRP A 934 10.19 1.60 3.23
N ALA A 935 9.56 0.51 2.79
CA ALA A 935 10.26 -0.72 2.41
C ALA A 935 10.96 -0.63 1.04
N VAL A 936 10.57 0.36 0.21
CA VAL A 936 11.22 0.66 -1.08
C VAL A 936 12.57 1.33 -0.87
N LEU A 937 12.72 2.13 0.21
CA LEU A 937 13.95 2.81 0.55
C LEU A 937 15.11 1.83 0.78
N GLU A 938 16.34 2.24 0.47
CA GLU A 938 17.51 1.46 0.86
C GLU A 938 17.66 1.40 2.40
N PRO A 939 18.23 0.31 2.96
CA PRO A 939 18.41 0.16 4.41
C PRO A 939 19.05 1.36 5.13
N ARG A 940 19.95 2.08 4.46
CA ARG A 940 20.62 3.26 5.02
C ARG A 940 19.66 4.46 5.07
N ALA A 941 18.87 4.69 4.03
CA ALA A 941 17.81 5.70 4.00
C ALA A 941 16.68 5.38 5.01
N GLN A 942 16.32 4.10 5.18
CA GLN A 942 15.33 3.67 6.19
C GLN A 942 15.78 4.02 7.62
N ARG A 943 17.06 3.81 7.95
CA ARG A 943 17.61 4.18 9.26
C ARG A 943 17.70 5.69 9.45
N LEU A 944 18.09 6.41 8.39
CA LEU A 944 18.14 7.86 8.38
C LEU A 944 16.77 8.49 8.66
N LEU A 945 15.74 8.04 7.94
CA LEU A 945 14.35 8.45 8.17
C LEU A 945 13.93 8.22 9.63
N ALA A 946 14.26 7.06 10.18
CA ALA A 946 13.92 6.74 11.57
C ALA A 946 14.55 7.71 12.58
N ASP A 947 15.82 8.07 12.41
CA ASP A 947 16.52 9.02 13.28
C ASP A 947 16.08 10.47 13.07
N VAL A 948 15.76 10.86 11.83
CA VAL A 948 15.14 12.17 11.52
C VAL A 948 13.83 12.31 12.28
N MET A 949 12.95 11.30 12.23
CA MET A 949 11.68 11.30 12.96
C MET A 949 11.87 11.32 14.47
N LEU A 950 12.88 10.63 15.03
CA LEU A 950 13.17 10.69 16.45
C LEU A 950 13.59 12.11 16.87
N LEU A 951 14.47 12.75 16.10
CA LEU A 951 14.90 14.12 16.39
C LEU A 951 13.74 15.12 16.26
N LEU A 952 12.89 14.97 15.24
CA LEU A 952 11.67 15.77 15.08
C LEU A 952 10.68 15.54 16.23
N ASN A 953 10.49 14.30 16.68
CA ASN A 953 9.63 13.99 17.82
C ASN A 953 10.16 14.53 19.16
N LEU A 954 11.47 14.78 19.27
CA LEU A 954 12.07 15.46 20.41
C LEU A 954 11.94 16.99 20.30
N ALA A 955 12.14 17.52 19.08
CA ALA A 955 12.17 18.95 18.81
C ALA A 955 10.76 19.59 18.69
N TYR A 956 9.83 18.91 18.04
CA TYR A 956 8.48 19.40 17.71
C TYR A 956 7.47 19.11 18.85
N GLN A 957 7.90 19.27 20.10
CA GLN A 957 7.05 19.16 21.29
C GLN A 957 6.69 20.56 21.82
N GLY A 958 5.58 20.67 22.54
CA GLY A 958 5.20 21.89 23.25
C GLY A 958 3.70 22.15 23.24
N ARG A 959 3.19 22.74 24.33
CA ARG A 959 1.76 23.02 24.50
C ARG A 959 1.30 24.24 23.68
N ASP A 960 2.20 25.20 23.50
CA ASP A 960 2.04 26.43 22.74
C ASP A 960 3.10 26.54 21.62
N ASP A 961 2.87 27.45 20.68
CA ASP A 961 3.77 27.66 19.54
C ASP A 961 5.12 28.25 19.98
N ALA A 962 5.14 29.01 21.08
CA ALA A 962 6.35 29.60 21.65
C ALA A 962 7.29 28.54 22.25
N GLU A 963 6.77 27.56 23.00
CA GLU A 963 7.56 26.43 23.52
C GLU A 963 8.11 25.58 22.36
N ARG A 964 7.28 25.32 21.35
CA ARG A 964 7.70 24.57 20.15
C ARG A 964 8.82 25.29 19.42
N ALA A 965 8.69 26.59 19.20
CA ALA A 965 9.72 27.43 18.59
C ALA A 965 11.04 27.43 19.41
N ARG A 966 10.95 27.49 20.75
CA ARG A 966 12.12 27.38 21.64
C ARG A 966 12.83 26.03 21.50
N ARG A 967 12.09 24.93 21.46
CA ARG A 967 12.67 23.58 21.28
C ARG A 967 13.26 23.37 19.89
N LEU A 968 12.58 23.83 18.85
CA LEU A 968 13.12 23.85 17.48
C LEU A 968 14.45 24.61 17.43
N THR A 969 14.53 25.76 18.10
CA THR A 969 15.77 26.53 18.21
C THR A 969 16.88 25.73 18.92
N ARG A 970 16.60 25.03 20.02
CA ARG A 970 17.60 24.16 20.69
C ARG A 970 18.06 23.00 19.80
N SER A 971 17.19 22.48 18.94
CA SER A 971 17.50 21.41 18.00
C SER A 971 18.18 21.90 16.72
N SER A 972 18.25 23.21 16.48
CA SER A 972 18.84 23.81 15.26
C SER A 972 20.38 23.80 15.24
N ARG A 973 21.00 23.18 16.24
CA ARG A 973 22.45 23.04 16.31
C ARG A 973 22.95 22.14 15.17
N ARG A 974 24.26 22.25 14.89
CA ARG A 974 24.91 21.50 13.79
C ARG A 974 25.38 20.10 14.21
N ASP A 975 25.49 19.84 15.51
CA ASP A 975 25.79 18.53 16.08
C ASP A 975 24.52 17.68 16.28
N LEU A 976 24.70 16.37 16.46
CA LEU A 976 23.61 15.47 16.85
C LEU A 976 23.56 15.32 18.38
N PRO A 977 22.37 15.20 18.99
CA PRO A 977 22.29 15.00 20.42
C PRO A 977 22.89 13.65 20.84
N PRO A 978 23.55 13.59 22.01
CA PRO A 978 24.09 12.34 22.58
C PRO A 978 23.09 11.18 22.63
N CYS A 979 21.80 11.48 22.75
CA CYS A 979 20.76 10.47 22.78
C CYS A 979 20.53 9.73 21.45
N LEU A 980 20.97 10.29 20.33
CA LEU A 980 20.92 9.63 19.02
C LEU A 980 22.25 8.98 18.64
N THR A 981 23.36 9.48 19.19
CA THR A 981 24.71 9.06 18.83
C THR A 981 25.29 8.02 19.80
N ILE A 982 25.16 8.22 21.11
CA ILE A 982 25.85 7.45 22.15
C ILE A 982 24.88 6.51 22.90
N ASP A 983 23.84 7.06 23.54
CA ASP A 983 22.94 6.30 24.41
C ASP A 983 21.47 6.70 24.23
N ARG A 984 20.65 5.75 23.74
CA ARG A 984 19.21 5.96 23.52
C ARG A 984 18.37 5.90 24.79
N GLY A 985 18.92 5.41 25.91
CA GLY A 985 18.24 5.28 27.20
C GLY A 985 17.66 6.60 27.71
N ALA A 986 18.34 7.72 27.45
CA ALA A 986 17.90 9.07 27.80
C ALA A 986 16.50 9.43 27.27
N MET A 987 16.06 8.84 26.15
CA MET A 987 14.73 9.10 25.57
C MET A 987 13.58 8.49 26.36
N ARG A 988 13.84 7.53 27.27
CA ARG A 988 12.84 6.83 28.10
C ARG A 988 11.58 6.41 27.33
N VAL A 989 11.75 5.51 26.36
CA VAL A 989 10.67 5.02 25.47
C VAL A 989 9.43 4.54 26.23
N ASN A 990 9.64 3.85 27.36
CA ASN A 990 8.60 3.23 28.18
C ASN A 990 8.04 4.14 29.29
N LEU A 991 8.35 5.45 29.28
CA LEU A 991 7.86 6.40 30.28
C LEU A 991 6.34 6.42 30.34
N SER A 992 5.73 6.14 31.49
CA SER A 992 4.28 6.18 31.67
C SER A 992 3.74 7.60 31.92
N ARG A 993 2.45 7.85 31.66
CA ARG A 993 1.80 9.14 31.98
C ARG A 993 1.94 9.54 33.46
N ARG A 994 1.87 8.57 34.38
CA ARG A 994 2.03 8.81 35.82
C ARG A 994 3.44 9.33 36.15
N GLN A 995 4.46 8.69 35.60
CA GLN A 995 5.86 9.09 35.81
C GLN A 995 6.21 10.41 35.11
N ALA A 996 5.50 10.78 34.05
CA ALA A 996 5.79 12.00 33.29
C ALA A 996 5.51 13.28 34.08
N HIS A 997 4.62 13.25 35.06
CA HIS A 997 4.36 14.41 35.93
C HIS A 997 5.60 14.83 36.73
N ASP A 998 6.48 13.88 37.03
CA ASP A 998 7.67 14.10 37.87
C ASP A 998 8.94 14.37 37.03
N VAL A 999 8.84 14.38 35.70
CA VAL A 999 10.00 14.47 34.79
C VAL A 999 9.94 15.76 33.98
N GLN A 1000 10.85 16.69 34.28
CA GLN A 1000 10.98 17.94 33.51
C GLN A 1000 11.71 17.71 32.17
N PRO A 1001 11.35 18.44 31.09
CA PRO A 1001 12.11 18.39 29.85
C PRO A 1001 13.59 18.72 30.07
N GLY A 1002 14.48 17.86 29.57
CA GLY A 1002 15.92 17.93 29.75
C GLY A 1002 16.47 17.11 30.92
N SER A 1003 15.63 16.71 31.90
CA SER A 1003 16.09 16.02 33.12
C SER A 1003 16.60 14.60 32.91
N THR A 1004 16.24 13.96 31.79
CA THR A 1004 16.70 12.60 31.45
C THR A 1004 17.86 12.61 30.46
N CYS A 1005 18.32 13.78 30.05
CA CYS A 1005 19.48 13.90 29.19
C CYS A 1005 20.75 13.52 29.95
N ILE A 1006 21.78 13.11 29.22
CA ILE A 1006 23.14 13.02 29.75
C ILE A 1006 23.56 14.42 30.23
N ASP A 1007 24.33 14.50 31.32
CA ASP A 1007 24.63 15.74 32.05
C ASP A 1007 25.23 16.85 31.16
N ASP A 1008 26.03 16.47 30.16
CA ASP A 1008 26.71 17.37 29.21
C ASP A 1008 25.87 17.70 27.96
N CYS A 1009 24.63 17.21 27.85
CA CYS A 1009 23.82 17.37 26.65
C CYS A 1009 23.34 18.83 26.46
N PRO A 1010 23.80 19.53 25.40
CA PRO A 1010 23.44 20.93 25.17
C PRO A 1010 22.00 21.11 24.63
N PHE A 1011 21.36 20.03 24.19
CA PHE A 1011 20.04 20.07 23.56
C PHE A 1011 18.91 20.14 24.58
N ARG A 1012 19.01 19.41 25.70
CA ARG A 1012 17.99 19.31 26.75
C ARG A 1012 16.57 19.04 26.20
N LEU A 1013 16.46 18.06 25.29
CA LEU A 1013 15.21 17.72 24.59
C LEU A 1013 14.51 16.44 25.11
N CYS A 1014 15.21 15.56 25.83
CA CYS A 1014 14.64 14.30 26.33
C CYS A 1014 13.81 14.52 27.59
N PRO A 1015 12.81 13.66 27.89
CA PRO A 1015 12.46 12.40 27.20
C PRO A 1015 11.53 12.58 25.99
N LEU A 1016 11.21 11.47 25.31
CA LEU A 1016 10.05 11.41 24.41
C LEU A 1016 8.76 11.65 25.21
N PRO A 1017 7.63 12.04 24.56
CA PRO A 1017 6.33 12.13 25.22
C PRO A 1017 6.01 10.82 25.98
N PRO A 1018 5.18 10.80 27.02
CA PRO A 1018 4.87 9.55 27.70
C PRO A 1018 4.09 8.58 26.80
N ARG A 1019 4.19 7.30 27.11
CA ARG A 1019 3.46 6.23 26.45
C ARG A 1019 1.95 6.48 26.61
N GLY A 1020 1.26 6.58 25.49
CA GLY A 1020 -0.18 6.90 25.43
C GLY A 1020 -0.46 8.28 24.85
N ASP A 1021 0.51 9.19 24.86
CA ASP A 1021 0.43 10.46 24.13
C ASP A 1021 0.84 10.27 22.67
N GLU A 1022 0.19 11.01 21.78
CA GLU A 1022 0.52 11.03 20.36
C GLU A 1022 1.89 11.65 20.12
N LEU A 1023 2.67 10.99 19.26
CA LEU A 1023 3.89 11.56 18.73
C LEU A 1023 3.51 12.52 17.58
N PRO A 1024 4.07 13.74 17.53
CA PRO A 1024 3.84 14.65 16.41
C PRO A 1024 4.12 14.02 15.04
N TYR A 1025 5.19 13.23 14.96
CA TYR A 1025 5.52 12.38 13.82
C TYR A 1025 5.31 10.93 14.22
N GLN A 1026 4.06 10.46 14.11
CA GLN A 1026 3.68 9.09 14.43
C GLN A 1026 4.51 8.08 13.63
N MET A 1027 4.94 7.01 14.31
CA MET A 1027 5.70 5.91 13.70
C MET A 1027 4.83 4.65 13.70
N ASP A 1028 4.84 3.90 12.61
CA ASP A 1028 4.08 2.65 12.48
C ASP A 1028 4.76 1.51 13.28
N GLU A 1029 3.96 0.62 13.90
CA GLU A 1029 4.48 -0.53 14.66
C GLU A 1029 5.39 -1.41 13.80
N ALA A 1030 4.99 -1.67 12.55
CA ALA A 1030 5.74 -2.52 11.64
C ALA A 1030 7.06 -1.86 11.21
N PHE A 1031 7.07 -0.54 11.01
CA PHE A 1031 8.29 0.23 10.73
C PHE A 1031 9.27 0.16 11.90
N CYS A 1032 8.83 0.48 13.13
CA CYS A 1032 9.69 0.43 14.31
C CYS A 1032 10.31 -0.95 14.52
N ALA A 1033 9.50 -2.01 14.45
CA ALA A 1033 10.07 -3.34 14.62
C ALA A 1033 10.93 -3.78 13.41
N HIS A 1034 10.78 -3.18 12.22
CA HIS A 1034 11.68 -3.42 11.10
C HIS A 1034 13.05 -2.77 11.33
N GLN A 1035 13.10 -1.61 11.99
CA GLN A 1035 14.36 -1.00 12.41
C GLN A 1035 15.15 -1.93 13.33
N ALA A 1036 14.47 -2.64 14.25
CA ALA A 1036 15.11 -3.69 15.06
C ALA A 1036 15.69 -4.83 14.18
N ASP A 1037 14.96 -5.25 13.15
CA ASP A 1037 15.41 -6.29 12.21
C ASP A 1037 16.61 -5.82 11.38
N LEU A 1038 16.71 -4.52 11.04
CA LEU A 1038 17.84 -3.95 10.30
C LEU A 1038 19.13 -3.97 11.11
N VAL A 1039 19.05 -3.95 12.44
CA VAL A 1039 20.21 -4.05 13.34
C VAL A 1039 20.61 -5.52 13.55
N GLY A 1040 19.78 -6.46 13.12
CA GLY A 1040 19.99 -7.91 13.19
C GLY A 1040 21.21 -8.45 12.41
N ARG A 1041 21.58 -9.71 12.67
CA ARG A 1041 22.74 -10.40 12.06
C ARG A 1041 22.75 -10.42 10.52
N TRP A 1042 21.58 -10.28 9.89
CA TRP A 1042 21.39 -10.30 8.44
C TRP A 1042 22.05 -9.15 7.70
N TYR A 1043 22.18 -7.99 8.35
CA TYR A 1043 22.74 -6.77 7.76
C TYR A 1043 24.12 -6.43 8.32
N GLN A 1044 24.86 -7.43 8.84
CA GLN A 1044 26.22 -7.26 9.39
C GLN A 1044 27.17 -6.52 8.43
N PHE A 1045 27.01 -6.73 7.11
CA PHE A 1045 27.81 -6.11 6.06
C PHE A 1045 27.29 -4.74 5.57
N SER A 1046 26.09 -4.34 6.00
CA SER A 1046 25.63 -2.97 5.82
C SER A 1046 26.34 -2.15 6.90
N LEU A 1047 27.49 -1.58 6.51
CA LEU A 1047 28.37 -0.74 7.32
C LEU A 1047 27.54 0.08 8.33
N ARG A 1048 27.98 0.10 9.60
CA ARG A 1048 27.35 0.91 10.67
C ARG A 1048 27.01 2.29 10.11
N ALA A 1049 25.82 2.81 10.42
CA ALA A 1049 25.47 4.16 10.03
C ALA A 1049 26.49 5.10 10.68
N GLY A 1050 27.20 5.90 9.88
CA GLY A 1050 28.37 6.66 10.35
C GLY A 1050 28.06 7.70 11.43
N TRP A 1051 26.79 8.00 11.65
CA TRP A 1051 26.29 8.92 12.68
C TRP A 1051 25.74 8.21 13.93
N GLN A 1052 25.62 6.87 13.92
CA GLN A 1052 25.16 6.07 15.07
C GLN A 1052 26.35 5.35 15.71
N PHE A 1053 26.73 5.75 16.92
CA PHE A 1053 27.81 5.13 17.70
C PHE A 1053 27.29 4.24 18.84
N VAL A 1054 25.97 4.04 18.93
CA VAL A 1054 25.27 3.18 19.90
C VAL A 1054 25.63 1.71 19.69
N ASP A 1055 25.68 0.92 20.78
CA ASP A 1055 25.81 -0.53 20.67
C ASP A 1055 24.63 -1.16 19.92
N ARG A 1056 24.90 -2.25 19.20
CA ARG A 1056 23.89 -2.89 18.34
C ARG A 1056 22.77 -3.55 19.14
N ASP A 1057 23.08 -4.16 20.29
CA ASP A 1057 22.06 -4.85 21.07
C ASP A 1057 21.18 -3.84 21.81
N ASP A 1058 21.76 -2.75 22.31
CA ASP A 1058 21.01 -1.60 22.87
C ASP A 1058 20.13 -0.93 21.82
N LEU A 1059 20.65 -0.70 20.61
CA LEU A 1059 19.88 -0.14 19.50
C LEU A 1059 18.73 -1.07 19.09
N ARG A 1060 18.95 -2.39 19.10
CA ARG A 1060 17.90 -3.36 18.80
C ARG A 1060 16.81 -3.35 19.87
N ALA A 1061 17.19 -3.35 21.16
CA ALA A 1061 16.26 -3.28 22.28
C ALA A 1061 15.43 -1.99 22.24
N PHE A 1062 16.07 -0.85 21.98
CA PHE A 1062 15.37 0.44 21.81
C PHE A 1062 14.26 0.37 20.75
N TRP A 1063 14.54 -0.22 19.59
CA TRP A 1063 13.54 -0.30 18.51
C TRP A 1063 12.43 -1.33 18.79
N GLN A 1064 12.72 -2.38 19.57
CA GLN A 1064 11.70 -3.30 20.07
C GLN A 1064 10.75 -2.57 21.03
N ASP A 1065 11.30 -1.81 21.99
CA ASP A 1065 10.52 -0.98 22.91
C ASP A 1065 9.70 0.08 22.16
N MET A 1066 10.28 0.71 21.13
CA MET A 1066 9.54 1.66 20.29
C MET A 1066 8.38 0.99 19.54
N SER A 1067 8.55 -0.25 19.05
CA SER A 1067 7.45 -1.00 18.44
C SER A 1067 6.34 -1.30 19.45
N GLU A 1068 6.69 -1.72 20.67
CA GLU A 1068 5.71 -1.96 21.73
C GLU A 1068 5.05 -0.66 22.23
N ARG A 1069 5.77 0.46 22.16
CA ARG A 1069 5.24 1.79 22.45
C ARG A 1069 4.21 2.21 21.40
N MET A 1070 4.41 1.88 20.12
CA MET A 1070 3.48 2.23 19.04
C MET A 1070 2.23 1.34 18.99
N LEU A 1071 2.09 0.38 19.92
CA LEU A 1071 0.82 -0.31 20.12
C LEU A 1071 -0.31 0.72 20.36
N PRO A 1072 -1.47 0.57 19.68
CA PRO A 1072 -2.63 1.45 19.86
C PRO A 1072 -3.01 1.61 21.34
N ALA A 1073 -3.50 2.80 21.72
CA ALA A 1073 -3.75 3.15 23.12
C ALA A 1073 -4.73 2.23 23.85
N TRP A 1074 -5.69 1.62 23.16
CA TRP A 1074 -6.65 0.67 23.73
C TRP A 1074 -6.11 -0.78 23.81
N ARG A 1075 -4.92 -1.09 23.25
CA ARG A 1075 -4.17 -2.33 23.56
C ARG A 1075 -3.34 -2.21 24.85
N LYS A 1076 -3.08 -0.98 25.28
CA LYS A 1076 -2.37 -0.66 26.53
C LYS A 1076 -3.37 -0.55 27.66
#